data_AF-A0A7Y6XMP8-F1
#
_entry.id   AF-A0A7Y6XMP8-F1
#
_cell.length_a   1.000
_cell.length_b   1.000
_cell.length_c   1.000
_cell.angle_alpha   90.00
_cell.angle_beta   90.00
_cell.angle_gamma   90.00
#
_symmetry.space_group_name_H-M   'P 1'
#
loop_
_entity.id
_entity.type
_entity.pdbx_description
1 polymer ?
#
loop_
_entity_poly.entity_id
_entity_poly.type
_entity_poly.pdbx_seq_one_letter_code
_entity_poly.pdbx_strand_id
1 'polypeptide(L)'
;MKDYFIFQYEDVVSTSSSLRVTVIFIHQTSIQSQNTLAQEINTFFQENSLTDKMVVILPKYLDEDSLVFFREGRDATFARLPGKSPEYFENNLIIYRFDLSGKLELQYGKKPKNEAKFKSHLLRSGSTLIFQKNGGLVESSPDHHFVFPSRKHCAKFIRTGNVLIHQCEIFFLSFQLLRHFENRSIIYCDTSSINVLPYAVFEILRRFQFQFECPIVNSFESYEVFETNNESFPPEALILISSSTSGNIIDRILKEQRAEKSQIQVIFFLGSNENFIKHSTNIICNLTQDEAFPLGEKIFETYANSDKCRLCSNHSRPIHIRSDVFLTVQPKIEEHLLTIKPEYAPKHISPFIQRFRGYSKKDSVIKVFYKGNNANADYEIYFDLSYLIQNIKKFPKFQESLNRNIDKYIPANTNYLLYLPDVGSEKMVDYILSRIPKELKPTKIKLDQGFINKITHDQGAVVIVASCITSGKKLLQISRLMRNRENLNLVYFVGILRTISDNFSKDLINDLKKGKNKNDERPFVSVESISCSIQQVGTSWEMEKIFFEEMIGTIDEITDKTLYDFINERLDILRENKSNRGLSENVFLKKPDGRSLILRKNFAFWNFDDYSEENVSQSEVYFTISSIINHLENQEITRPPSLKQSNYVRNLLSPRNFHRFNDGIIQAALLRSGRPEHFAYNLDREVSLKMKGFLISIIDKWDSEDGEALLEFIVAIGLKKLKLKIEDMKEVLSCAKNCTSEVISGIAEYTFKKLFETSEPL
;
A
#
# COMPACT_ATOMS: atom_id res chain seq x y z
N MET A 1 -2.79 22.07 -30.06
CA MET A 1 -4.16 21.85 -29.56
C MET A 1 -4.90 21.10 -30.64
N LYS A 2 -5.77 20.13 -30.28
CA LYS A 2 -6.54 19.33 -31.24
C LYS A 2 -7.95 19.90 -31.29
N ASP A 3 -8.34 20.47 -32.43
CA ASP A 3 -9.66 21.08 -32.61
C ASP A 3 -10.67 20.05 -33.13
N TYR A 4 -10.19 18.95 -33.73
CA TYR A 4 -11.01 17.86 -34.24
C TYR A 4 -10.64 16.53 -33.58
N PHE A 5 -11.58 15.60 -33.54
CA PHE A 5 -11.31 14.24 -33.10
C PHE A 5 -11.12 13.34 -34.32
N ILE A 6 -9.87 12.95 -34.58
CA ILE A 6 -9.47 12.09 -35.70
C ILE A 6 -8.92 10.76 -35.15
N PHE A 7 -9.44 9.63 -35.64
CA PHE A 7 -9.01 8.30 -35.21
C PHE A 7 -9.10 7.26 -36.32
N GLN A 8 -8.39 6.14 -36.17
CA GLN A 8 -8.45 4.97 -37.05
C GLN A 8 -8.92 3.74 -36.28
N TYR A 9 -9.70 2.88 -36.93
CA TYR A 9 -10.08 1.57 -36.39
C TYR A 9 -10.25 0.54 -37.52
N GLU A 10 -10.21 -0.75 -37.18
CA GLU A 10 -10.53 -1.84 -38.09
C GLU A 10 -11.98 -2.25 -37.94
N ASP A 11 -12.75 -2.16 -39.01
CA ASP A 11 -14.11 -2.62 -39.08
C ASP A 11 -14.18 -4.08 -39.53
N VAL A 12 -14.50 -4.95 -38.57
CA VAL A 12 -14.59 -6.41 -38.79
C VAL A 12 -16.04 -6.92 -38.83
N VAL A 13 -17.03 -6.04 -38.65
CA VAL A 13 -18.44 -6.43 -38.45
C VAL A 13 -19.39 -5.99 -39.55
N SER A 14 -19.04 -5.02 -40.40
CA SER A 14 -19.93 -4.56 -41.47
C SER A 14 -19.72 -5.27 -42.81
N THR A 15 -18.57 -5.93 -43.00
CA THR A 15 -18.20 -6.64 -44.24
C THR A 15 -17.55 -7.99 -43.94
N SER A 16 -17.47 -8.86 -44.96
CA SER A 16 -16.83 -10.19 -44.87
C SER A 16 -15.29 -10.14 -44.82
N SER A 17 -14.70 -8.97 -45.09
CA SER A 17 -13.27 -8.68 -44.97
C SER A 17 -13.07 -7.51 -44.00
N SER A 18 -11.96 -7.51 -43.25
CA SER A 18 -11.58 -6.37 -42.40
C SER A 18 -11.33 -5.12 -43.25
N LEU A 19 -11.86 -3.97 -42.82
CA LEU A 19 -11.67 -2.67 -43.48
C LEU A 19 -11.07 -1.69 -42.48
N ARG A 20 -9.97 -1.03 -42.85
CA ARG A 20 -9.43 0.09 -42.07
C ARG A 20 -10.25 1.35 -42.35
N VAL A 21 -10.64 2.06 -41.30
CA VAL A 21 -11.50 3.24 -41.37
C VAL A 21 -10.83 4.39 -40.63
N THR A 22 -10.64 5.53 -41.30
CA THR A 22 -10.33 6.81 -40.64
C THR A 22 -11.61 7.57 -40.40
N VAL A 23 -11.79 8.13 -39.20
CA VAL A 23 -12.95 8.95 -38.84
C VAL A 23 -12.47 10.35 -38.45
N ILE A 24 -13.14 11.38 -38.98
CA ILE A 24 -12.93 12.78 -38.62
C ILE A 24 -14.24 13.31 -38.05
N PHE A 25 -14.26 13.62 -36.76
CA PHE A 25 -15.41 14.18 -36.07
C PHE A 25 -15.23 15.68 -35.84
N ILE A 26 -16.24 16.45 -36.26
CA ILE A 26 -16.29 17.91 -36.13
C ILE A 26 -17.56 18.27 -35.36
N HIS A 27 -17.41 19.16 -34.38
CA HIS A 27 -18.53 19.60 -33.51
C HIS A 27 -18.80 21.11 -33.59
N GLN A 28 -17.94 21.86 -34.30
CA GLN A 28 -18.01 23.33 -34.40
C GLN A 28 -19.24 23.77 -35.22
N THR A 29 -19.71 24.99 -34.97
CA THR A 29 -20.75 25.65 -35.80
C THR A 29 -20.18 26.18 -37.10
N SER A 30 -18.88 26.52 -37.11
CA SER A 30 -18.15 26.97 -38.28
C SER A 30 -16.66 26.67 -38.21
N ILE A 31 -16.06 26.35 -39.36
CA ILE A 31 -14.64 26.07 -39.54
C ILE A 31 -13.96 27.33 -40.07
N GLN A 32 -13.16 27.99 -39.24
CA GLN A 32 -12.59 29.30 -39.57
C GLN A 32 -11.62 29.29 -40.75
N SER A 33 -10.92 28.17 -40.97
CA SER A 33 -9.89 28.06 -42.02
C SER A 33 -9.77 26.64 -42.54
N GLN A 34 -10.02 26.48 -43.83
CA GLN A 34 -9.81 25.23 -44.55
C GLN A 34 -8.34 24.77 -44.50
N ASN A 35 -7.39 25.71 -44.52
CA ASN A 35 -5.97 25.41 -44.43
C ASN A 35 -5.57 24.83 -43.06
N THR A 36 -6.17 25.35 -41.98
CA THR A 36 -5.92 24.84 -40.61
C THR A 36 -6.47 23.42 -40.47
N LEU A 37 -7.68 23.17 -40.98
CA LEU A 37 -8.26 21.82 -41.05
C LEU A 37 -7.35 20.85 -41.84
N ALA A 38 -6.88 21.26 -43.02
CA ALA A 38 -5.98 20.46 -43.83
C ALA A 38 -4.63 20.19 -43.15
N GLN A 39 -4.11 21.14 -42.35
CA GLN A 39 -2.91 20.95 -41.53
C GLN A 39 -3.12 19.91 -40.43
N GLU A 40 -4.22 19.98 -39.68
CA GLU A 40 -4.48 19.03 -38.59
C GLU A 40 -4.69 17.61 -39.11
N ILE A 41 -5.41 17.46 -40.23
CA ILE A 41 -5.53 16.18 -40.93
C ILE A 41 -4.13 15.67 -41.36
N ASN A 42 -3.31 16.54 -41.95
CA ASN A 42 -1.95 16.16 -42.34
C ASN A 42 -1.10 15.69 -41.16
N THR A 43 -1.13 16.40 -40.02
CA THR A 43 -0.43 16.00 -38.80
C THR A 43 -0.86 14.62 -38.33
N PHE A 44 -2.14 14.28 -38.42
CA PHE A 44 -2.61 12.93 -38.10
C PHE A 44 -2.01 11.86 -39.03
N PHE A 45 -1.95 12.13 -40.35
CA PHE A 45 -1.41 11.19 -41.34
C PHE A 45 0.12 11.16 -41.43
N GLN A 46 0.84 12.00 -40.68
CA GLN A 46 2.29 11.84 -40.51
C GLN A 46 2.63 10.59 -39.69
N GLU A 47 1.74 10.19 -38.78
CA GLU A 47 1.92 9.03 -37.90
C GLU A 47 1.03 7.83 -38.30
N ASN A 48 0.10 8.02 -39.23
CA ASN A 48 -0.91 7.02 -39.60
C ASN A 48 -0.98 6.81 -41.12
N SER A 49 -1.11 5.56 -41.55
CA SER A 49 -1.25 5.22 -42.97
C SER A 49 -2.65 5.51 -43.52
N LEU A 50 -2.78 5.68 -44.84
CA LEU A 50 -4.07 5.81 -45.51
C LEU A 50 -4.92 4.54 -45.33
N THR A 51 -6.20 4.71 -45.03
CA THR A 51 -7.17 3.62 -44.74
C THR A 51 -8.08 3.30 -45.93
N ASP A 52 -8.83 2.20 -45.86
CA ASP A 52 -9.73 1.75 -46.93
C ASP A 52 -10.97 2.64 -47.04
N LYS A 53 -11.45 3.19 -45.92
CA LYS A 53 -12.55 4.18 -45.86
C LYS A 53 -12.16 5.41 -45.06
N MET A 54 -12.77 6.54 -45.43
CA MET A 54 -12.69 7.80 -44.70
C MET A 54 -14.10 8.28 -44.37
N VAL A 55 -14.40 8.47 -43.09
CA VAL A 55 -15.69 8.91 -42.60
C VAL A 55 -15.56 10.29 -41.98
N VAL A 56 -16.38 11.24 -42.42
CA VAL A 56 -16.49 12.56 -41.81
C VAL A 56 -17.84 12.66 -41.12
N ILE A 57 -17.84 13.00 -39.83
CA ILE A 57 -19.06 13.21 -39.04
C ILE A 57 -19.17 14.70 -38.75
N LEU A 58 -20.24 15.31 -39.27
CA LEU A 58 -20.53 16.73 -39.18
C LEU A 58 -21.84 16.98 -38.41
N PRO A 59 -22.05 18.14 -37.79
CA PRO A 59 -23.35 18.50 -37.25
C PRO A 59 -24.31 18.98 -38.34
N LYS A 60 -25.62 18.83 -38.13
CA LYS A 60 -26.66 19.48 -38.95
C LYS A 60 -26.70 21.01 -38.78
N TYR A 61 -26.12 21.57 -37.71
CA TYR A 61 -25.98 23.01 -37.50
C TYR A 61 -24.68 23.63 -38.07
N LEU A 62 -23.81 22.84 -38.70
CA LEU A 62 -22.62 23.38 -39.39
C LEU A 62 -23.08 24.34 -40.49
N ASP A 63 -22.46 25.52 -40.57
CA ASP A 63 -22.75 26.50 -41.61
C ASP A 63 -22.42 25.97 -43.02
N GLU A 64 -23.07 26.55 -44.03
CA GLU A 64 -22.94 26.11 -45.41
C GLU A 64 -21.55 26.39 -46.00
N ASP A 65 -20.87 27.48 -45.61
CA ASP A 65 -19.53 27.79 -46.12
C ASP A 65 -18.51 26.71 -45.68
N SER A 66 -18.61 26.26 -44.43
CA SER A 66 -17.80 25.14 -43.91
C SER A 66 -18.14 23.80 -44.56
N LEU A 67 -19.40 23.58 -44.95
CA LEU A 67 -19.82 22.35 -45.65
C LEU A 67 -19.18 22.23 -47.04
N VAL A 68 -18.93 23.36 -47.72
CA VAL A 68 -18.25 23.40 -49.02
C VAL A 68 -16.87 22.76 -48.94
N PHE A 69 -16.15 22.87 -47.82
CA PHE A 69 -14.82 22.27 -47.63
C PHE A 69 -14.79 20.75 -47.78
N PHE A 70 -15.91 20.05 -47.57
CA PHE A 70 -15.98 18.59 -47.71
C PHE A 70 -16.65 18.12 -49.01
N ARG A 71 -17.24 19.05 -49.77
CA ARG A 71 -17.88 18.79 -51.07
C ARG A 71 -17.00 19.32 -52.20
N GLU A 72 -17.15 20.59 -52.54
CA GLU A 72 -16.45 21.22 -53.67
C GLU A 72 -14.98 21.52 -53.33
N GLY A 73 -14.72 21.94 -52.09
CA GLY A 73 -13.38 22.20 -51.57
C GLY A 73 -12.63 20.95 -51.10
N ARG A 74 -13.20 19.75 -51.25
CA ARG A 74 -12.66 18.49 -50.70
C ARG A 74 -11.19 18.27 -51.05
N ASP A 75 -10.82 18.52 -52.30
CA ASP A 75 -9.47 18.20 -52.76
C ASP A 75 -8.41 19.11 -52.12
N ALA A 76 -8.78 20.34 -51.74
CA ALA A 76 -7.94 21.25 -50.96
C ALA A 76 -7.86 20.83 -49.48
N THR A 77 -9.00 20.46 -48.87
CA THR A 77 -9.08 19.97 -47.48
C THR A 77 -8.20 18.74 -47.27
N PHE A 78 -8.18 17.84 -48.24
CA PHE A 78 -7.41 16.60 -48.20
C PHE A 78 -6.22 16.61 -49.17
N ALA A 79 -5.68 17.79 -49.49
CA ALA A 79 -4.58 17.93 -50.45
C ALA A 79 -3.32 17.18 -50.02
N ARG A 80 -3.08 17.10 -48.70
CA ARG A 80 -1.84 16.62 -48.10
C ARG A 80 -1.90 15.16 -47.63
N LEU A 81 -2.91 14.39 -48.07
CA LEU A 81 -2.98 12.96 -47.75
C LEU A 81 -1.93 12.17 -48.54
N PRO A 82 -1.07 11.38 -47.87
CA PRO A 82 -0.05 10.58 -48.55
C PRO A 82 -0.70 9.42 -49.34
N GLY A 83 -0.24 9.22 -50.58
CA GLY A 83 -0.56 8.02 -51.37
C GLY A 83 -2.01 7.89 -51.88
N LYS A 84 -2.80 8.96 -51.89
CA LYS A 84 -4.18 8.92 -52.42
C LYS A 84 -4.19 8.75 -53.95
N SER A 85 -5.01 7.83 -54.47
CA SER A 85 -5.34 7.81 -55.91
C SER A 85 -6.32 8.94 -56.25
N PRO A 86 -6.38 9.39 -57.52
CA PRO A 86 -7.33 10.43 -57.95
C PRO A 86 -8.80 10.10 -57.61
N GLU A 87 -9.16 8.82 -57.68
CA GLU A 87 -10.53 8.31 -57.48
C GLU A 87 -10.82 7.88 -56.02
N TYR A 88 -9.85 8.03 -55.11
CA TYR A 88 -9.96 7.51 -53.73
C TYR A 88 -11.25 8.01 -53.05
N PHE A 89 -11.51 9.32 -53.11
CA PHE A 89 -12.67 9.89 -52.42
C PHE A 89 -14.01 9.52 -53.06
N GLU A 90 -14.05 9.21 -54.35
CA GLU A 90 -15.30 8.83 -55.04
C GLU A 90 -15.86 7.51 -54.50
N ASN A 91 -14.96 6.60 -54.10
CA ASN A 91 -15.33 5.28 -53.63
C ASN A 91 -15.21 5.10 -52.12
N ASN A 92 -14.42 5.92 -51.43
CA ASN A 92 -14.02 5.69 -50.04
C ASN A 92 -14.41 6.79 -49.04
N LEU A 93 -14.87 7.96 -49.50
CA LEU A 93 -15.35 9.02 -48.60
C LEU A 93 -16.82 8.82 -48.24
N ILE A 94 -17.14 8.90 -46.96
CA ILE A 94 -18.49 8.84 -46.40
C ILE A 94 -18.69 10.06 -45.51
N ILE A 95 -19.76 10.82 -45.71
CA ILE A 95 -20.10 11.97 -44.86
C ILE A 95 -21.42 11.69 -44.17
N TYR A 96 -21.39 11.65 -42.84
CA TYR A 96 -22.57 11.60 -41.99
C TYR A 96 -22.83 12.98 -41.36
N ARG A 97 -24.10 13.32 -41.22
CA ARG A 97 -24.54 14.43 -40.35
C ARG A 97 -25.34 13.91 -39.17
N PHE A 98 -25.05 14.38 -37.96
CA PHE A 98 -25.90 14.09 -36.80
C PHE A 98 -26.93 15.19 -36.56
N ASP A 99 -28.13 14.77 -36.15
CA ASP A 99 -29.25 15.67 -35.82
C ASP A 99 -29.40 15.95 -34.32
N LEU A 100 -30.50 16.62 -33.95
CA LEU A 100 -30.88 16.95 -32.58
C LEU A 100 -31.02 15.73 -31.64
N SER A 101 -31.27 14.53 -32.19
CA SER A 101 -31.34 13.28 -31.44
C SER A 101 -30.00 12.54 -31.38
N GLY A 102 -28.96 13.06 -32.06
CA GLY A 102 -27.68 12.39 -32.26
C GLY A 102 -27.71 11.28 -33.31
N LYS A 103 -28.75 11.22 -34.15
CA LYS A 103 -28.88 10.21 -35.20
C LYS A 103 -28.01 10.57 -36.41
N LEU A 104 -27.15 9.65 -36.82
CA LEU A 104 -26.28 9.82 -38.00
C LEU A 104 -27.05 9.54 -39.30
N GLU A 105 -27.15 10.54 -40.17
CA GLU A 105 -27.75 10.48 -41.50
C GLU A 105 -26.69 10.63 -42.59
N LEU A 106 -26.72 9.75 -43.58
CA LEU A 106 -25.77 9.78 -44.70
C LEU A 106 -26.09 10.98 -45.61
N GLN A 107 -25.06 11.77 -45.93
CA GLN A 107 -25.14 12.93 -46.82
C GLN A 107 -24.37 12.72 -48.12
N TYR A 108 -23.26 11.97 -48.08
CA TYR A 108 -22.42 11.70 -49.24
C TYR A 108 -21.71 10.34 -49.08
N GLY A 109 -21.44 9.68 -50.20
CA GLY A 109 -20.75 8.40 -50.26
C GLY A 109 -21.67 7.18 -50.38
N LYS A 110 -21.07 6.00 -50.56
CA LYS A 110 -21.81 4.72 -50.67
C LYS A 110 -22.10 4.16 -49.27
N LYS A 111 -23.34 3.71 -49.04
CA LYS A 111 -23.74 3.04 -47.80
C LYS A 111 -22.94 1.76 -47.56
N PRO A 112 -22.42 1.52 -46.34
CA PRO A 112 -21.88 0.22 -45.95
C PRO A 112 -22.97 -0.87 -46.03
N LYS A 113 -22.57 -2.13 -46.30
CA LYS A 113 -23.52 -3.26 -46.44
C LYS A 113 -24.44 -3.41 -45.21
N ASN A 114 -23.89 -3.25 -44.01
CA ASN A 114 -24.66 -3.20 -42.77
C ASN A 114 -24.42 -1.86 -42.05
N GLU A 115 -25.13 -0.83 -42.49
CA GLU A 115 -24.98 0.55 -42.00
C GLU A 115 -25.21 0.67 -40.48
N ALA A 116 -26.16 -0.09 -39.92
CA ALA A 116 -26.43 -0.08 -38.49
C ALA A 116 -25.27 -0.64 -37.67
N LYS A 117 -24.73 -1.81 -38.05
CA LYS A 117 -23.56 -2.40 -37.41
C LYS A 117 -22.33 -1.49 -37.57
N PHE A 118 -22.11 -0.96 -38.77
CA PHE A 118 -21.01 -0.03 -39.05
C PHE A 118 -21.04 1.19 -38.12
N LYS A 119 -22.20 1.85 -37.98
CA LYS A 119 -22.36 2.99 -37.07
C LYS A 119 -22.11 2.60 -35.62
N SER A 120 -22.68 1.49 -35.15
CA SER A 120 -22.47 1.03 -33.77
C SER A 120 -21.00 0.73 -33.48
N HIS A 121 -20.29 0.13 -34.43
CA HIS A 121 -18.89 -0.24 -34.31
C HIS A 121 -17.97 0.99 -34.37
N LEU A 122 -18.28 1.96 -35.23
CA LEU A 122 -17.61 3.26 -35.29
C LEU A 122 -17.67 3.98 -33.95
N LEU A 123 -18.87 4.07 -33.36
CA LEU A 123 -19.09 4.78 -32.10
C LEU A 123 -18.42 4.06 -30.92
N ARG A 124 -18.53 2.73 -30.86
CA ARG A 124 -17.83 1.90 -29.87
C ARG A 124 -16.32 2.08 -29.99
N SER A 125 -15.76 2.04 -31.20
CA SER A 125 -14.33 2.20 -31.45
C SER A 125 -13.81 3.58 -31.03
N GLY A 126 -14.49 4.65 -31.45
CA GLY A 126 -14.10 6.02 -31.07
C GLY A 126 -14.13 6.22 -29.55
N SER A 127 -15.17 5.73 -28.89
CA SER A 127 -15.32 5.85 -27.43
C SER A 127 -14.28 5.02 -26.67
N THR A 128 -13.97 3.81 -27.14
CA THR A 128 -12.90 2.96 -26.57
C THR A 128 -11.51 3.56 -26.76
N LEU A 129 -11.22 4.16 -27.92
CA LEU A 129 -9.93 4.82 -28.15
C LEU A 129 -9.73 6.04 -27.26
N ILE A 130 -10.78 6.85 -27.07
CA ILE A 130 -10.78 7.96 -26.11
C ILE A 130 -10.50 7.42 -24.70
N PHE A 131 -11.19 6.34 -24.32
CA PHE A 131 -11.04 5.69 -23.02
C PHE A 131 -9.60 5.19 -22.77
N GLN A 132 -9.01 4.48 -23.73
CA GLN A 132 -7.66 3.91 -23.63
C GLN A 132 -6.59 5.00 -23.59
N LYS A 133 -6.64 5.92 -24.55
CA LYS A 133 -5.63 6.98 -24.72
C LYS A 133 -5.54 7.89 -23.49
N ASN A 134 -6.68 8.16 -22.86
CA ASN A 134 -6.75 9.09 -21.72
C ASN A 134 -6.64 8.38 -20.36
N GLY A 135 -6.31 7.08 -20.32
CA GLY A 135 -6.11 6.35 -19.07
C GLY A 135 -7.39 6.12 -18.28
N GLY A 136 -8.47 5.76 -18.96
CA GLY A 136 -9.77 5.44 -18.37
C GLY A 136 -9.76 4.17 -17.50
N LEU A 137 -8.84 3.24 -17.75
CA LEU A 137 -8.58 2.09 -16.88
C LEU A 137 -7.38 2.40 -15.98
N VAL A 138 -7.61 2.45 -14.67
CA VAL A 138 -6.56 2.66 -13.68
C VAL A 138 -6.13 1.32 -13.14
N GLU A 139 -4.84 1.01 -13.27
CA GLU A 139 -4.23 -0.22 -12.79
C GLU A 139 -3.41 0.03 -11.53
N SER A 140 -3.45 -0.91 -10.60
CA SER A 140 -2.65 -0.86 -9.38
C SER A 140 -1.23 -1.34 -9.64
N SER A 141 -0.28 -0.91 -8.81
CA SER A 141 1.05 -1.51 -8.81
C SER A 141 1.05 -2.83 -8.03
N PRO A 142 2.06 -3.72 -8.17
CA PRO A 142 2.14 -4.93 -7.34
C PRO A 142 2.03 -4.68 -5.83
N ASP A 143 2.45 -3.50 -5.36
CA ASP A 143 2.45 -3.13 -3.95
C ASP A 143 1.10 -2.71 -3.38
N HIS A 144 0.11 -2.44 -4.23
CA HIS A 144 -1.22 -2.05 -3.77
C HIS A 144 -2.33 -2.52 -4.69
N HIS A 145 -3.55 -2.57 -4.20
CA HIS A 145 -4.73 -2.84 -5.00
C HIS A 145 -5.89 -2.03 -4.46
N PHE A 146 -6.97 -1.96 -5.21
CA PHE A 146 -8.09 -1.10 -4.88
C PHE A 146 -9.18 -1.86 -4.14
N VAL A 147 -9.87 -1.16 -3.24
CA VAL A 147 -11.07 -1.66 -2.57
C VAL A 147 -12.22 -0.70 -2.88
N PHE A 148 -13.21 -1.18 -3.64
CA PHE A 148 -14.42 -0.42 -3.97
C PHE A 148 -15.24 -0.09 -2.71
N PRO A 149 -16.14 0.91 -2.76
CA PRO A 149 -17.11 1.17 -1.68
C PRO A 149 -17.94 -0.07 -1.30
N SER A 150 -18.23 -0.93 -2.29
CA SER A 150 -18.85 -2.25 -2.11
C SER A 150 -17.99 -3.29 -1.38
N ARG A 151 -16.81 -2.89 -0.87
CA ARG A 151 -15.78 -3.71 -0.20
C ARG A 151 -15.11 -4.76 -1.08
N LYS A 152 -15.40 -4.79 -2.38
CA LYS A 152 -14.73 -5.69 -3.32
C LYS A 152 -13.31 -5.20 -3.62
N HIS A 153 -12.37 -6.13 -3.61
CA HIS A 153 -10.96 -5.90 -3.93
C HIS A 153 -10.71 -6.13 -5.43
N CYS A 154 -9.90 -5.31 -6.07
CA CYS A 154 -9.54 -5.44 -7.48
C CYS A 154 -8.18 -4.80 -7.80
N ALA A 155 -7.50 -5.30 -8.83
CA ALA A 155 -6.25 -4.72 -9.31
C ALA A 155 -6.48 -3.51 -10.24
N LYS A 156 -7.69 -3.38 -10.81
CA LYS A 156 -8.02 -2.35 -11.78
C LYS A 156 -9.38 -1.74 -11.48
N PHE A 157 -9.60 -0.50 -11.88
CA PHE A 157 -10.92 0.12 -11.87
C PHE A 157 -11.09 1.14 -13.00
N ILE A 158 -12.33 1.43 -13.35
CA ILE A 158 -12.66 2.42 -14.37
C ILE A 158 -12.73 3.81 -13.73
N ARG A 159 -12.05 4.79 -14.33
CA ARG A 159 -12.12 6.19 -13.95
C ARG A 159 -12.51 7.06 -15.14
N THR A 160 -13.81 7.28 -15.29
CA THR A 160 -14.38 8.11 -16.36
C THR A 160 -13.87 9.56 -16.34
N GLY A 161 -13.56 10.11 -15.16
CA GLY A 161 -12.99 11.46 -15.06
C GLY A 161 -11.66 11.65 -15.79
N ASN A 162 -10.81 10.62 -15.88
CA ASN A 162 -9.56 10.69 -16.66
C ASN A 162 -9.84 10.78 -18.16
N VAL A 163 -11.00 10.30 -18.61
CA VAL A 163 -11.37 10.23 -20.03
C VAL A 163 -11.77 11.61 -20.57
N LEU A 164 -12.32 12.46 -19.71
CA LEU A 164 -13.00 13.71 -20.06
C LEU A 164 -12.05 14.92 -20.03
N ILE A 165 -10.98 14.87 -20.83
CA ILE A 165 -9.92 15.90 -20.87
C ILE A 165 -10.06 16.83 -22.09
N HIS A 166 -10.23 16.27 -23.28
CA HIS A 166 -10.19 17.04 -24.53
C HIS A 166 -11.60 17.38 -25.02
N GLN A 167 -11.81 18.65 -25.40
CA GLN A 167 -13.13 19.16 -25.80
C GLN A 167 -13.74 18.34 -26.95
N CYS A 168 -13.01 18.11 -28.06
CA CYS A 168 -13.54 17.40 -29.23
C CYS A 168 -13.98 15.96 -28.90
N GLU A 169 -13.25 15.28 -28.02
CA GLU A 169 -13.56 13.93 -27.52
C GLU A 169 -14.80 13.94 -26.61
N ILE A 170 -14.93 14.95 -25.74
CA ILE A 170 -16.13 15.15 -24.91
C ILE A 170 -17.37 15.37 -25.78
N PHE A 171 -17.29 16.18 -26.85
CA PHE A 171 -18.41 16.35 -27.79
C PHE A 171 -18.74 15.05 -28.53
N PHE A 172 -17.74 14.23 -28.89
CA PHE A 172 -17.96 12.92 -29.50
C PHE A 172 -18.70 11.96 -28.57
N LEU A 173 -18.42 11.98 -27.27
CA LEU A 173 -19.19 11.21 -26.29
C LEU A 173 -20.59 11.80 -26.07
N SER A 174 -20.70 13.13 -26.04
CA SER A 174 -21.93 13.84 -25.70
C SER A 174 -23.01 13.74 -26.77
N PHE A 175 -22.68 13.77 -28.07
CA PHE A 175 -23.73 13.66 -29.10
C PHE A 175 -24.43 12.29 -29.08
N GLN A 176 -23.74 11.25 -28.60
CA GLN A 176 -24.34 9.92 -28.41
C GLN A 176 -25.41 9.91 -27.30
N LEU A 177 -25.33 10.87 -26.36
CA LEU A 177 -26.27 11.01 -25.25
C LEU A 177 -27.54 11.82 -25.60
N LEU A 178 -27.54 12.58 -26.70
CA LEU A 178 -28.61 13.55 -27.04
C LEU A 178 -30.03 12.98 -26.89
N ARG A 179 -30.30 11.81 -27.48
CA ARG A 179 -31.62 11.15 -27.41
C ARG A 179 -32.13 10.86 -26.00
N HIS A 180 -31.23 10.77 -25.00
CA HIS A 180 -31.59 10.43 -23.63
C HIS A 180 -31.95 11.65 -22.78
N PHE A 181 -31.63 12.85 -23.27
CA PHE A 181 -31.91 14.14 -22.61
C PHE A 181 -33.26 14.75 -23.01
N GLU A 182 -34.00 14.09 -23.90
CA GLU A 182 -35.33 14.54 -24.32
C GLU A 182 -36.31 14.52 -23.13
N ASN A 183 -37.01 15.64 -22.90
CA ASN A 183 -37.99 15.81 -21.82
C ASN A 183 -37.44 15.54 -20.40
N ARG A 184 -36.16 15.88 -20.15
CA ARG A 184 -35.52 15.77 -18.83
C ARG A 184 -35.32 17.14 -18.22
N SER A 185 -35.71 17.34 -16.96
CA SER A 185 -35.50 18.61 -16.24
C SER A 185 -34.41 18.52 -15.15
N ILE A 186 -34.02 17.30 -14.77
CA ILE A 186 -33.00 17.06 -13.75
C ILE A 186 -32.06 15.95 -14.21
N ILE A 187 -30.76 16.15 -14.06
CA ILE A 187 -29.72 15.17 -14.39
C ILE A 187 -28.94 14.84 -13.12
N TYR A 188 -28.94 13.58 -12.73
CA TYR A 188 -28.17 13.05 -11.61
C TYR A 188 -26.94 12.32 -12.11
N CYS A 189 -25.77 12.78 -11.71
CA CYS A 189 -24.49 12.13 -11.99
C CYS A 189 -24.00 11.40 -10.73
N ASP A 190 -23.50 10.17 -10.90
CA ASP A 190 -22.91 9.36 -9.80
C ASP A 190 -21.56 9.91 -9.29
N THR A 191 -20.91 10.77 -10.07
CA THR A 191 -19.66 11.45 -9.74
C THR A 191 -19.66 12.85 -10.36
N SER A 192 -19.07 13.83 -9.68
CA SER A 192 -18.90 15.18 -10.22
C SER A 192 -18.04 15.21 -11.49
N SER A 193 -17.18 14.23 -11.69
CA SER A 193 -16.25 14.16 -12.82
C SER A 193 -16.94 14.01 -14.19
N ILE A 194 -18.19 13.52 -14.23
CA ILE A 194 -18.95 13.37 -15.48
C ILE A 194 -19.92 14.53 -15.77
N ASN A 195 -20.03 15.52 -14.89
CA ASN A 195 -20.93 16.67 -15.06
C ASN A 195 -20.69 17.43 -16.37
N VAL A 196 -19.46 17.37 -16.91
CA VAL A 196 -19.09 17.98 -18.19
C VAL A 196 -19.88 17.41 -19.38
N LEU A 197 -20.34 16.16 -19.32
CA LEU A 197 -21.12 15.54 -20.39
C LEU A 197 -22.52 16.16 -20.52
N PRO A 198 -23.35 16.28 -19.46
CA PRO A 198 -24.59 17.07 -19.50
C PRO A 198 -24.40 18.48 -20.05
N TYR A 199 -23.39 19.21 -19.58
CA TYR A 199 -23.14 20.58 -20.06
C TYR A 199 -22.75 20.62 -21.54
N ALA A 200 -21.98 19.64 -22.02
CA ALA A 200 -21.66 19.52 -23.43
C ALA A 200 -22.91 19.16 -24.28
N VAL A 201 -23.83 18.33 -23.77
CA VAL A 201 -25.14 18.09 -24.40
C VAL A 201 -25.94 19.39 -24.52
N PHE A 202 -26.04 20.17 -23.44
CA PHE A 202 -26.75 21.46 -23.45
C PHE A 202 -26.15 22.43 -24.47
N GLU A 203 -24.83 22.44 -24.58
CA GLU A 203 -24.13 23.25 -25.57
C GLU A 203 -24.43 22.78 -27.01
N ILE A 204 -24.50 21.48 -27.27
CA ILE A 204 -24.94 20.96 -28.57
C ILE A 204 -26.39 21.40 -28.88
N LEU A 205 -27.31 21.30 -27.92
CA LEU A 205 -28.70 21.72 -28.09
C LEU A 205 -28.82 23.22 -28.42
N ARG A 206 -28.01 24.08 -27.77
CA ARG A 206 -27.94 25.51 -28.08
C ARG A 206 -27.44 25.78 -29.50
N ARG A 207 -26.45 25.02 -29.98
CA ARG A 207 -25.95 25.12 -31.37
C ARG A 207 -27.00 24.73 -32.40
N PHE A 208 -27.91 23.83 -32.04
CA PHE A 208 -29.11 23.53 -32.82
C PHE A 208 -30.23 24.58 -32.73
N GLN A 209 -30.01 25.66 -31.95
CA GLN A 209 -31.04 26.67 -31.67
C GLN A 209 -32.31 26.08 -31.05
N PHE A 210 -32.20 24.94 -30.38
CA PHE A 210 -33.31 24.31 -29.71
C PHE A 210 -33.63 25.08 -28.42
N GLN A 211 -34.90 25.45 -28.25
CA GLN A 211 -35.36 26.09 -27.01
C GLN A 211 -35.63 25.03 -25.96
N PHE A 212 -34.88 25.07 -24.86
CA PHE A 212 -35.07 24.21 -23.71
C PHE A 212 -34.79 24.98 -22.42
N GLU A 213 -35.46 24.61 -21.35
CA GLU A 213 -35.07 25.04 -20.01
C GLU A 213 -33.88 24.19 -19.56
N CYS A 214 -32.80 24.84 -19.13
CA CYS A 214 -31.58 24.13 -18.79
C CYS A 214 -31.82 23.20 -17.59
N PRO A 215 -31.67 21.87 -17.75
CA PRO A 215 -31.88 20.94 -16.65
C PRO A 215 -30.92 21.19 -15.49
N ILE A 216 -31.38 20.95 -14.27
CA ILE A 216 -30.55 21.03 -13.07
C ILE A 216 -29.61 19.82 -13.05
N VAL A 217 -28.30 20.04 -12.95
CA VAL A 217 -27.30 18.96 -12.84
C VAL A 217 -26.87 18.81 -11.38
N ASN A 218 -27.17 17.66 -10.80
CA ASN A 218 -26.77 17.28 -9.44
C ASN A 218 -25.72 16.16 -9.52
N SER A 219 -24.67 16.26 -8.71
CA SER A 219 -23.71 15.17 -8.51
C SER A 219 -23.80 14.65 -7.09
N PHE A 220 -23.88 13.32 -6.94
CA PHE A 220 -23.79 12.70 -5.62
C PHE A 220 -22.33 12.38 -5.31
N GLU A 221 -21.86 12.76 -4.13
CA GLU A 221 -20.53 12.37 -3.64
C GLU A 221 -20.54 10.86 -3.35
N SER A 222 -20.18 10.06 -4.35
CA SER A 222 -20.01 8.61 -4.30
C SER A 222 -21.29 7.76 -4.21
N TYR A 223 -21.11 6.44 -4.40
CA TYR A 223 -22.13 5.39 -4.31
C TYR A 223 -22.95 5.40 -3.01
N GLU A 224 -22.52 6.11 -1.96
CA GLU A 224 -23.20 6.18 -0.68
C GLU A 224 -24.64 6.71 -0.77
N VAL A 225 -24.96 7.64 -1.68
CA VAL A 225 -26.34 8.13 -1.82
C VAL A 225 -27.27 7.08 -2.44
N PHE A 226 -26.75 6.25 -3.34
CA PHE A 226 -27.47 5.08 -3.83
C PHE A 226 -27.60 3.98 -2.75
N GLU A 227 -26.74 3.97 -1.74
CA GLU A 227 -26.77 3.01 -0.62
C GLU A 227 -27.64 3.45 0.57
N THR A 228 -27.72 4.75 0.84
CA THR A 228 -28.28 5.29 2.10
C THR A 228 -29.62 5.98 1.96
N ASN A 229 -29.95 6.51 0.77
CA ASN A 229 -31.21 7.20 0.54
C ASN A 229 -32.19 6.34 -0.27
N ASN A 230 -33.37 6.08 0.30
CA ASN A 230 -34.40 5.19 -0.27
C ASN A 230 -35.47 5.93 -1.09
N GLU A 231 -35.30 7.24 -1.32
CA GLU A 231 -36.26 8.02 -2.09
C GLU A 231 -36.20 7.68 -3.59
N SER A 232 -37.37 7.67 -4.23
CA SER A 232 -37.51 7.52 -5.67
C SER A 232 -37.11 8.81 -6.38
N PHE A 233 -36.48 8.66 -7.54
CA PHE A 233 -36.13 9.79 -8.39
C PHE A 233 -37.38 10.32 -9.11
N PRO A 234 -37.45 11.65 -9.36
CA PRO A 234 -38.55 12.23 -10.13
C PRO A 234 -38.63 11.61 -11.55
N PRO A 235 -39.82 11.42 -12.14
CA PRO A 235 -39.99 10.82 -13.48
C PRO A 235 -39.21 11.54 -14.60
N GLU A 236 -39.07 12.85 -14.48
CA GLU A 236 -38.35 13.74 -15.39
C GLU A 236 -36.82 13.75 -15.19
N ALA A 237 -36.31 12.91 -14.28
CA ALA A 237 -34.89 12.79 -14.01
C ALA A 237 -34.18 11.84 -15.00
N LEU A 238 -32.93 12.15 -15.33
CA LEU A 238 -31.97 11.25 -15.97
C LEU A 238 -30.81 10.96 -15.02
N ILE A 239 -30.53 9.69 -14.79
CA ILE A 239 -29.44 9.17 -13.95
C ILE A 239 -28.31 8.71 -14.87
N LEU A 240 -27.21 9.44 -14.83
CA LEU A 240 -25.97 9.10 -15.52
C LEU A 240 -25.00 8.43 -14.55
N ILE A 241 -24.57 7.23 -14.95
CA ILE A 241 -23.61 6.41 -14.21
C ILE A 241 -22.32 6.39 -15.03
N SER A 242 -21.23 6.83 -14.41
CA SER A 242 -19.92 6.97 -15.02
C SER A 242 -19.40 5.67 -15.61
N SER A 243 -19.51 4.57 -14.87
CA SER A 243 -19.11 3.25 -15.33
C SER A 243 -19.71 2.10 -14.51
N SER A 244 -19.73 0.90 -15.09
CA SER A 244 -20.17 -0.32 -14.38
C SER A 244 -19.51 -1.57 -14.95
N THR A 245 -19.13 -2.51 -14.08
CA THR A 245 -18.50 -3.79 -14.48
C THR A 245 -19.45 -4.99 -14.48
N SER A 246 -20.60 -4.89 -13.80
CA SER A 246 -21.59 -5.98 -13.72
C SER A 246 -23.00 -5.59 -14.14
N GLY A 247 -23.32 -4.31 -14.16
CA GLY A 247 -24.69 -3.82 -14.40
C GLY A 247 -25.60 -3.93 -13.17
N ASN A 248 -25.07 -4.41 -12.03
CA ASN A 248 -25.85 -4.60 -10.79
C ASN A 248 -26.51 -3.31 -10.29
N ILE A 249 -25.91 -2.14 -10.56
CA ILE A 249 -26.50 -0.85 -10.18
C ILE A 249 -27.83 -0.62 -10.90
N ILE A 250 -27.94 -1.01 -12.18
CA ILE A 250 -29.19 -0.91 -12.95
C ILE A 250 -30.22 -1.85 -12.33
N ASP A 251 -29.84 -3.12 -12.13
CA ASP A 251 -30.72 -4.13 -11.52
C ASP A 251 -31.22 -3.71 -10.14
N ARG A 252 -30.37 -3.09 -9.34
CA ARG A 252 -30.70 -2.62 -7.99
C ARG A 252 -31.71 -1.47 -8.03
N ILE A 253 -31.44 -0.41 -8.80
CA ILE A 253 -32.33 0.76 -8.90
C ILE A 253 -33.72 0.34 -9.41
N LEU A 254 -33.77 -0.58 -10.38
CA LEU A 254 -35.02 -1.12 -10.91
C LEU A 254 -35.76 -2.00 -9.88
N LYS A 255 -35.05 -2.89 -9.18
CA LYS A 255 -35.63 -3.77 -8.16
C LYS A 255 -36.18 -2.99 -6.96
N GLU A 256 -35.50 -1.91 -6.56
CA GLU A 256 -35.92 -1.00 -5.50
C GLU A 256 -37.01 -0.01 -5.95
N GLN A 257 -37.44 -0.05 -7.22
CA GLN A 257 -38.45 0.86 -7.80
C GLN A 257 -38.10 2.35 -7.63
N ARG A 258 -36.80 2.67 -7.69
CA ARG A 258 -36.32 4.03 -7.49
C ARG A 258 -36.34 4.87 -8.75
N ALA A 259 -36.23 4.24 -9.92
CA ALA A 259 -36.32 4.90 -11.22
C ALA A 259 -36.74 3.91 -12.30
N GLU A 260 -37.27 4.42 -13.41
CA GLU A 260 -37.58 3.62 -14.59
C GLU A 260 -36.35 3.32 -15.44
N LYS A 261 -36.43 2.27 -16.26
CA LYS A 261 -35.35 1.88 -17.17
C LYS A 261 -34.97 3.00 -18.16
N SER A 262 -35.92 3.86 -18.56
CA SER A 262 -35.66 4.98 -19.46
C SER A 262 -34.78 6.06 -18.84
N GLN A 263 -34.74 6.13 -17.51
CA GLN A 263 -34.05 7.18 -16.75
C GLN A 263 -32.59 6.83 -16.50
N ILE A 264 -32.12 5.62 -16.75
CA ILE A 264 -30.77 5.17 -16.33
C ILE A 264 -29.87 5.02 -17.55
N GLN A 265 -28.72 5.68 -17.57
CA GLN A 265 -27.70 5.47 -18.62
C GLN A 265 -26.31 5.29 -17.99
N VAL A 266 -25.59 4.26 -18.44
CA VAL A 266 -24.22 3.94 -18.06
C VAL A 266 -23.32 4.32 -19.22
N ILE A 267 -22.36 5.22 -18.97
CA ILE A 267 -21.47 5.73 -20.03
C ILE A 267 -20.53 4.62 -20.51
N PHE A 268 -19.78 4.01 -19.59
CA PHE A 268 -18.82 2.94 -19.89
C PHE A 268 -19.14 1.62 -19.17
N PHE A 269 -19.19 0.52 -19.92
CA PHE A 269 -19.42 -0.82 -19.37
C PHE A 269 -18.24 -1.75 -19.66
N LEU A 270 -17.79 -2.52 -18.67
CA LEU A 270 -16.75 -3.54 -18.83
C LEU A 270 -17.10 -4.79 -18.02
N GLY A 271 -17.77 -5.74 -18.66
CA GLY A 271 -18.28 -6.96 -18.02
C GLY A 271 -18.58 -8.06 -19.02
N SER A 272 -19.18 -9.16 -18.54
CA SER A 272 -19.53 -10.29 -19.41
C SER A 272 -20.54 -9.90 -20.49
N ASN A 273 -20.50 -10.58 -21.63
CA ASN A 273 -21.45 -10.36 -22.73
C ASN A 273 -22.90 -10.64 -22.31
N GLU A 274 -23.13 -11.60 -21.41
CA GLU A 274 -24.47 -11.86 -20.86
C GLU A 274 -25.04 -10.63 -20.13
N ASN A 275 -24.21 -9.98 -19.29
CA ASN A 275 -24.60 -8.78 -18.56
C ASN A 275 -24.81 -7.58 -19.50
N PHE A 276 -23.98 -7.46 -20.55
CA PHE A 276 -24.16 -6.44 -21.58
C PHE A 276 -25.50 -6.62 -22.31
N ILE A 277 -25.82 -7.83 -22.77
CA ILE A 277 -27.07 -8.09 -23.51
C ILE A 277 -28.30 -7.73 -22.66
N LYS A 278 -28.29 -8.12 -21.38
CA LYS A 278 -29.37 -7.81 -20.42
C LYS A 278 -29.64 -6.30 -20.28
N HIS A 279 -28.58 -5.49 -20.33
CA HIS A 279 -28.61 -4.06 -20.04
C HIS A 279 -28.30 -3.17 -21.26
N SER A 280 -28.35 -3.73 -22.46
CA SER A 280 -27.88 -3.09 -23.71
C SER A 280 -28.52 -1.74 -24.01
N THR A 281 -29.78 -1.53 -23.61
CA THR A 281 -30.51 -0.25 -23.80
C THR A 281 -30.07 0.87 -22.86
N ASN A 282 -29.33 0.53 -21.80
CA ASN A 282 -28.86 1.45 -20.76
C ASN A 282 -27.35 1.69 -20.85
N ILE A 283 -26.66 1.05 -21.79
CA ILE A 283 -25.20 1.12 -21.92
C ILE A 283 -24.87 1.90 -23.18
N ILE A 284 -24.15 3.00 -23.03
CA ILE A 284 -23.74 3.86 -24.14
C ILE A 284 -22.53 3.26 -24.86
N CYS A 285 -21.48 2.90 -24.11
CA CYS A 285 -20.27 2.29 -24.65
C CYS A 285 -19.89 1.00 -23.91
N ASN A 286 -19.86 -0.12 -24.64
CA ASN A 286 -19.32 -1.39 -24.16
C ASN A 286 -17.82 -1.49 -24.49
N LEU A 287 -16.98 -1.50 -23.45
CA LEU A 287 -15.53 -1.60 -23.56
C LEU A 287 -15.04 -3.05 -23.65
N THR A 288 -15.87 -4.06 -23.36
CA THR A 288 -15.43 -5.46 -23.27
C THR A 288 -14.76 -5.94 -24.55
N GLN A 289 -13.62 -6.62 -24.42
CA GLN A 289 -12.95 -7.32 -25.53
C GLN A 289 -13.71 -8.60 -25.89
N ASP A 290 -13.99 -8.80 -27.17
CA ASP A 290 -14.63 -10.01 -27.71
C ASP A 290 -14.10 -10.33 -29.13
N GLU A 291 -14.44 -11.50 -29.69
CA GLU A 291 -13.96 -11.91 -31.03
C GLU A 291 -14.35 -10.91 -32.14
N ALA A 292 -15.47 -10.22 -32.00
CA ALA A 292 -15.94 -9.20 -32.93
C ALA A 292 -15.43 -7.79 -32.57
N PHE A 293 -14.74 -7.61 -31.45
CA PHE A 293 -14.21 -6.34 -30.96
C PHE A 293 -12.86 -6.51 -30.24
N PRO A 294 -11.77 -6.78 -30.97
CA PRO A 294 -10.44 -7.00 -30.38
C PRO A 294 -9.84 -5.75 -29.74
N LEU A 295 -10.32 -4.56 -30.11
CA LEU A 295 -9.90 -3.26 -29.55
C LEU A 295 -10.31 -3.06 -28.09
N GLY A 296 -11.25 -3.87 -27.57
CA GLY A 296 -11.77 -3.73 -26.21
C GLY A 296 -10.77 -4.08 -25.10
N GLU A 297 -11.20 -3.83 -23.87
CA GLU A 297 -10.49 -4.13 -22.64
C GLU A 297 -10.84 -5.53 -22.11
N LYS A 298 -9.83 -6.20 -21.53
CA LYS A 298 -10.02 -7.47 -20.84
C LYS A 298 -10.77 -7.25 -19.52
N ILE A 299 -11.75 -8.12 -19.25
CA ILE A 299 -12.44 -8.14 -17.96
C ILE A 299 -11.42 -8.48 -16.87
N PHE A 300 -11.45 -7.74 -15.76
CA PHE A 300 -10.59 -8.00 -14.61
C PHE A 300 -11.36 -8.64 -13.45
N GLU A 301 -10.67 -9.46 -12.67
CA GLU A 301 -11.26 -10.14 -11.51
C GLU A 301 -11.56 -9.16 -10.38
N THR A 302 -12.64 -9.44 -9.64
CA THR A 302 -12.97 -8.75 -8.39
C THR A 302 -13.17 -9.80 -7.28
N TYR A 303 -12.62 -9.54 -6.10
CA TYR A 303 -12.69 -10.44 -4.94
C TYR A 303 -13.60 -9.84 -3.87
N ALA A 304 -14.45 -10.66 -3.24
CA ALA A 304 -15.48 -10.16 -2.33
C ALA A 304 -14.95 -9.67 -0.96
N ASN A 305 -13.84 -10.22 -0.48
CA ASN A 305 -13.27 -9.91 0.83
C ASN A 305 -11.75 -10.13 0.84
N SER A 306 -11.08 -9.65 1.89
CA SER A 306 -9.63 -9.78 2.10
C SER A 306 -9.16 -11.23 2.17
N ASP A 307 -9.93 -12.11 2.80
CA ASP A 307 -9.52 -13.49 3.08
C ASP A 307 -9.44 -14.36 1.82
N LYS A 308 -10.24 -14.02 0.79
CA LYS A 308 -10.22 -14.68 -0.53
C LYS A 308 -9.56 -13.81 -1.60
N CYS A 309 -8.92 -12.70 -1.21
CA CYS A 309 -8.26 -11.81 -2.13
C CYS A 309 -6.83 -12.29 -2.38
N ARG A 310 -6.57 -12.80 -3.58
CA ARG A 310 -5.22 -13.21 -4.03
C ARG A 310 -4.21 -12.06 -3.92
N LEU A 311 -4.65 -10.82 -4.12
CA LEU A 311 -3.80 -9.63 -4.02
C LEU A 311 -3.36 -9.39 -2.56
N CYS A 312 -4.27 -9.53 -1.58
CA CYS A 312 -3.92 -9.45 -0.16
C CYS A 312 -2.92 -10.53 0.24
N SER A 313 -3.10 -11.77 -0.26
CA SER A 313 -2.17 -12.88 -0.03
C SER A 313 -0.76 -12.58 -0.56
N ASN A 314 -0.66 -11.86 -1.69
CA ASN A 314 0.63 -11.44 -2.27
C ASN A 314 1.24 -10.19 -1.62
N HIS A 315 0.80 -9.82 -0.41
CA HIS A 315 1.23 -8.63 0.32
C HIS A 315 0.96 -7.29 -0.42
N SER A 316 0.02 -7.28 -1.36
CA SER A 316 -0.48 -6.05 -1.96
C SER A 316 -1.36 -5.31 -0.96
N ARG A 317 -1.07 -4.03 -0.70
CA ARG A 317 -1.82 -3.23 0.27
C ARG A 317 -3.18 -2.78 -0.29
N PRO A 318 -4.30 -3.01 0.41
CA PRO A 318 -5.59 -2.47 0.00
C PRO A 318 -5.62 -0.94 0.15
N ILE A 319 -5.99 -0.24 -0.93
CA ILE A 319 -6.27 1.19 -0.98
C ILE A 319 -7.76 1.35 -1.23
N HIS A 320 -8.45 1.93 -0.26
CA HIS A 320 -9.88 2.18 -0.37
C HIS A 320 -10.18 3.29 -1.38
N ILE A 321 -11.06 2.99 -2.32
CA ILE A 321 -11.64 3.97 -3.24
C ILE A 321 -12.60 4.86 -2.45
N ARG A 322 -12.13 6.05 -2.05
CA ARG A 322 -12.92 7.11 -1.42
C ARG A 322 -13.16 8.28 -2.38
N SER A 323 -14.42 8.52 -2.74
CA SER A 323 -14.90 9.74 -3.42
C SER A 323 -14.27 10.06 -4.80
N ASP A 324 -14.57 11.25 -5.33
CA ASP A 324 -14.14 11.77 -6.63
C ASP A 324 -12.66 12.22 -6.68
N VAL A 325 -12.03 12.45 -5.52
CA VAL A 325 -10.63 12.87 -5.42
C VAL A 325 -9.70 11.66 -5.38
N PHE A 326 -9.63 10.94 -6.50
CA PHE A 326 -8.50 10.03 -6.74
C PHE A 326 -7.31 10.81 -7.30
N LEU A 327 -6.23 10.88 -6.55
CA LEU A 327 -4.98 11.40 -7.10
C LEU A 327 -4.22 10.20 -7.70
N THR A 328 -4.26 10.12 -9.02
CA THR A 328 -3.38 9.27 -9.86
C THR A 328 -1.95 9.83 -9.92
N VAL A 329 -1.57 10.65 -8.95
CA VAL A 329 -0.19 11.13 -8.82
C VAL A 329 0.59 9.94 -8.28
N GLN A 330 1.57 9.44 -9.04
CA GLN A 330 2.56 8.51 -8.50
C GLN A 330 3.01 9.06 -7.15
N PRO A 331 2.92 8.27 -6.07
CA PRO A 331 3.16 8.82 -4.75
C PRO A 331 4.59 9.35 -4.71
N LYS A 332 4.77 10.54 -4.12
CA LYS A 332 6.09 11.13 -3.94
C LYS A 332 6.94 10.16 -3.14
N ILE A 333 8.10 9.80 -3.68
CA ILE A 333 9.05 8.94 -3.00
C ILE A 333 10.00 9.83 -2.22
N GLU A 334 10.06 9.61 -0.91
CA GLU A 334 10.99 10.29 -0.01
C GLU A 334 11.99 9.28 0.52
N GLU A 335 13.26 9.49 0.16
CA GLU A 335 14.37 8.66 0.62
C GLU A 335 14.94 9.21 1.94
N HIS A 336 15.01 8.36 2.95
CA HIS A 336 15.54 8.70 4.27
C HIS A 336 16.94 8.13 4.45
N LEU A 337 17.92 9.03 4.60
CA LEU A 337 19.29 8.70 4.96
C LEU A 337 19.47 8.84 6.47
N LEU A 338 19.71 7.74 7.17
CA LEU A 338 19.84 7.73 8.63
C LEU A 338 21.06 8.54 9.06
N THR A 339 20.89 9.35 10.12
CA THR A 339 21.96 10.16 10.71
C THR A 339 21.89 10.12 12.24
N ILE A 340 22.96 10.57 12.89
CA ILE A 340 23.02 10.69 14.36
C ILE A 340 22.24 11.90 14.91
N LYS A 341 21.52 12.63 14.04
CA LYS A 341 20.71 13.77 14.46
C LYS A 341 19.56 13.29 15.35
N PRO A 342 19.14 14.08 16.35
CA PRO A 342 18.08 13.69 17.28
C PRO A 342 16.74 13.35 16.62
N GLU A 343 16.48 13.92 15.44
CA GLU A 343 15.29 13.64 14.61
C GLU A 343 15.25 12.19 14.10
N TYR A 344 16.40 11.58 13.84
CA TYR A 344 16.52 10.19 13.41
C TYR A 344 16.78 9.26 14.60
N ALA A 345 17.79 9.61 15.41
CA ALA A 345 18.26 8.81 16.52
C ALA A 345 18.04 9.53 17.85
N PRO A 346 17.01 9.15 18.62
CA PRO A 346 16.76 9.71 19.93
C PRO A 346 17.96 9.57 20.87
N LYS A 347 18.33 10.69 21.53
CA LYS A 347 19.51 10.76 22.42
C LYS A 347 19.51 9.78 23.59
N HIS A 348 18.34 9.23 23.95
CA HIS A 348 18.20 8.32 25.09
C HIS A 348 18.50 6.85 24.77
N ILE A 349 18.54 6.45 23.49
CA ILE A 349 18.80 5.06 23.08
C ILE A 349 20.20 4.60 23.49
N SER A 350 21.23 5.40 23.18
CA SER A 350 22.61 5.03 23.51
C SER A 350 22.87 4.92 25.03
N PRO A 351 22.45 5.89 25.87
CA PRO A 351 22.52 5.74 27.32
C PRO A 351 21.77 4.51 27.86
N PHE A 352 20.64 4.15 27.25
CA PHE A 352 19.90 2.94 27.61
C PHE A 352 20.73 1.68 27.32
N ILE A 353 21.30 1.55 26.12
CA ILE A 353 22.21 0.44 25.81
C ILE A 353 23.38 0.39 26.80
N GLN A 354 24.03 1.52 27.08
CA GLN A 354 25.17 1.54 27.99
C GLN A 354 24.83 1.03 29.41
N ARG A 355 23.58 1.21 29.85
CA ARG A 355 23.10 0.74 31.17
C ARG A 355 22.81 -0.75 31.21
N PHE A 356 22.39 -1.33 30.08
CA PHE A 356 21.87 -2.70 30.01
C PHE A 356 22.76 -3.67 29.21
N ARG A 357 23.82 -3.17 28.56
CA ARG A 357 24.72 -4.00 27.78
C ARG A 357 25.41 -5.04 28.66
N GLY A 358 25.60 -6.23 28.11
CA GLY A 358 26.50 -7.21 28.70
C GLY A 358 27.96 -6.72 28.59
N TYR A 359 28.82 -7.19 29.48
CA TYR A 359 30.28 -7.14 29.27
C TYR A 359 30.80 -8.46 28.67
N SER A 360 29.88 -9.25 28.11
CA SER A 360 30.11 -10.55 27.47
C SER A 360 28.89 -10.87 26.62
N LYS A 361 29.11 -11.52 25.46
CA LYS A 361 28.06 -11.98 24.53
C LYS A 361 26.96 -12.83 25.16
N LYS A 362 27.27 -13.55 26.24
CA LYS A 362 26.31 -14.40 26.97
C LYS A 362 25.53 -13.64 28.04
N ASP A 363 26.04 -12.50 28.49
CA ASP A 363 25.50 -11.73 29.62
C ASP A 363 24.53 -10.60 29.21
N SER A 364 24.23 -10.48 27.91
CA SER A 364 23.32 -9.45 27.41
C SER A 364 21.89 -9.65 27.92
N VAL A 365 21.31 -8.59 28.52
CA VAL A 365 19.92 -8.54 29.00
C VAL A 365 18.93 -8.32 27.85
N ILE A 366 19.41 -7.70 26.77
CA ILE A 366 18.62 -7.40 25.58
C ILE A 366 18.68 -8.64 24.69
N LYS A 367 17.56 -9.34 24.56
CA LYS A 367 17.43 -10.53 23.73
C LYS A 367 16.46 -10.27 22.59
N VAL A 368 16.55 -11.06 21.53
CA VAL A 368 15.61 -11.01 20.41
C VAL A 368 14.93 -12.36 20.19
N PHE A 369 13.78 -12.35 19.53
CA PHE A 369 13.04 -13.55 19.12
C PHE A 369 12.77 -14.52 20.28
N TYR A 370 12.17 -14.08 21.38
CA TYR A 370 11.86 -14.96 22.51
C TYR A 370 10.45 -15.54 22.42
N LYS A 371 10.34 -16.87 22.47
CA LYS A 371 9.05 -17.56 22.58
C LYS A 371 8.51 -17.54 24.01
N GLY A 372 7.41 -16.81 24.21
CA GLY A 372 6.74 -16.75 25.50
C GLY A 372 5.94 -18.01 25.85
N ASN A 373 5.11 -17.91 26.89
CA ASN A 373 4.16 -18.97 27.25
C ASN A 373 2.95 -19.05 26.31
N ASN A 374 2.72 -18.00 25.52
CA ASN A 374 1.71 -18.04 24.47
C ASN A 374 2.29 -18.79 23.27
N ALA A 375 1.62 -19.86 22.82
CA ALA A 375 2.12 -20.75 21.78
C ALA A 375 2.37 -20.04 20.44
N ASN A 376 1.63 -18.96 20.18
CA ASN A 376 1.57 -18.24 18.91
C ASN A 376 2.24 -16.85 18.98
N ALA A 377 3.09 -16.58 19.97
CA ALA A 377 3.72 -15.27 20.13
C ALA A 377 5.22 -15.38 20.40
N ASP A 378 6.00 -14.92 19.42
CA ASP A 378 7.45 -14.77 19.50
C ASP A 378 7.79 -13.28 19.60
N TYR A 379 8.24 -12.86 20.77
CA TYR A 379 8.58 -11.46 21.02
C TYR A 379 9.82 -11.07 20.23
N GLU A 380 9.69 -10.08 19.34
CA GLU A 380 10.80 -9.56 18.53
C GLU A 380 11.96 -9.07 19.41
N ILE A 381 11.63 -8.27 20.42
CA ILE A 381 12.54 -7.80 21.47
C ILE A 381 12.08 -8.36 22.80
N TYR A 382 13.01 -8.80 23.64
CA TYR A 382 12.78 -9.29 24.99
C TYR A 382 13.86 -8.76 25.95
N PHE A 383 13.46 -8.36 27.15
CA PHE A 383 14.40 -7.98 28.21
C PHE A 383 14.39 -9.07 29.28
N ASP A 384 15.52 -9.75 29.47
CA ASP A 384 15.64 -10.78 30.50
C ASP A 384 15.85 -10.16 31.89
N LEU A 385 14.76 -9.62 32.45
CA LEU A 385 14.78 -9.01 33.79
C LEU A 385 15.05 -10.02 34.90
N SER A 386 14.72 -11.28 34.68
CA SER A 386 15.06 -12.36 35.61
C SER A 386 16.56 -12.52 35.75
N TYR A 387 17.32 -12.40 34.65
CA TYR A 387 18.78 -12.40 34.65
C TYR A 387 19.34 -11.09 35.23
N LEU A 388 18.78 -9.94 34.81
CA LEU A 388 19.19 -8.62 35.31
C LEU A 388 19.14 -8.53 36.84
N ILE A 389 18.01 -8.92 37.46
CA ILE A 389 17.83 -8.83 38.92
C ILE A 389 18.73 -9.82 39.66
N GLN A 390 18.90 -11.04 39.14
CA GLN A 390 19.82 -12.03 39.74
C GLN A 390 21.28 -11.56 39.69
N ASN A 391 21.67 -10.86 38.64
CA ASN A 391 23.03 -10.40 38.40
C ASN A 391 23.17 -8.88 38.58
N ILE A 392 22.33 -8.27 39.43
CA ILE A 392 22.18 -6.81 39.47
C ILE A 392 23.48 -6.05 39.77
N LYS A 393 24.42 -6.70 40.47
CA LYS A 393 25.77 -6.16 40.74
C LYS A 393 26.59 -5.90 39.47
N LYS A 394 26.33 -6.64 38.38
CA LYS A 394 26.94 -6.40 37.05
C LYS A 394 26.37 -5.16 36.35
N PHE A 395 25.24 -4.63 36.84
CA PHE A 395 24.53 -3.49 36.25
C PHE A 395 24.39 -2.35 37.26
N PRO A 396 25.51 -1.73 37.71
CA PRO A 396 25.52 -0.81 38.84
C PRO A 396 24.64 0.43 38.64
N LYS A 397 24.61 0.98 37.41
CA LYS A 397 23.75 2.14 37.08
C LYS A 397 22.26 1.83 37.24
N PHE A 398 21.82 0.63 36.83
CA PHE A 398 20.44 0.19 37.02
C PHE A 398 20.16 -0.10 38.51
N GLN A 399 21.10 -0.75 39.20
CA GLN A 399 20.99 -1.02 40.63
C GLN A 399 20.79 0.27 41.45
N GLU A 400 21.58 1.30 41.17
CA GLU A 400 21.48 2.60 41.83
C GLU A 400 20.11 3.25 41.58
N SER A 401 19.65 3.27 40.32
CA SER A 401 18.32 3.79 39.96
C SER A 401 17.19 3.02 40.65
N LEU A 402 17.28 1.68 40.65
CA LEU A 402 16.29 0.81 41.30
C LEU A 402 16.24 1.10 42.81
N ASN A 403 17.39 1.10 43.49
CA ASN A 403 17.48 1.36 44.93
C ASN A 403 16.93 2.75 45.28
N ARG A 404 17.32 3.77 44.52
CA ARG A 404 16.82 5.14 44.73
C ARG A 404 15.30 5.23 44.58
N ASN A 405 14.73 4.53 43.61
CA ASN A 405 13.28 4.52 43.40
C ASN A 405 12.55 3.71 44.49
N ILE A 406 13.13 2.61 44.97
CA ILE A 406 12.62 1.85 46.12
C ILE A 406 12.56 2.75 47.35
N ASP A 407 13.69 3.38 47.70
CA ASP A 407 13.83 4.21 48.90
C ASP A 407 12.91 5.44 48.85
N LYS A 408 12.64 5.98 47.65
CA LYS A 408 11.82 7.18 47.45
C LYS A 408 10.30 6.92 47.40
N TYR A 409 9.88 5.82 46.77
CA TYR A 409 8.48 5.66 46.36
C TYR A 409 7.73 4.51 47.04
N ILE A 410 8.40 3.65 47.81
CA ILE A 410 7.71 2.62 48.58
C ILE A 410 7.26 3.22 49.92
N PRO A 411 5.94 3.37 50.16
CA PRO A 411 5.46 3.97 51.40
C PRO A 411 5.73 3.09 52.63
N ALA A 412 6.00 3.71 53.78
CA ALA A 412 6.17 2.99 55.05
C ALA A 412 4.90 2.28 55.55
N ASN A 413 3.72 2.61 55.01
CA ASN A 413 2.46 1.94 55.29
C ASN A 413 2.05 0.95 54.17
N THR A 414 3.04 0.40 53.45
CA THR A 414 2.79 -0.64 52.45
C THR A 414 2.35 -1.94 53.11
N ASN A 415 1.12 -2.38 52.80
CA ASN A 415 0.57 -3.63 53.31
C ASN A 415 0.79 -4.78 52.32
N TYR A 416 0.84 -4.47 51.02
CA TYR A 416 0.82 -5.48 49.96
C TYR A 416 1.80 -5.16 48.83
N LEU A 417 2.53 -6.18 48.38
CA LEU A 417 3.30 -6.16 47.14
C LEU A 417 2.59 -7.06 46.12
N LEU A 418 1.79 -6.45 45.25
CA LEU A 418 1.03 -7.14 44.20
C LEU A 418 1.87 -7.25 42.94
N TYR A 419 2.29 -8.45 42.53
CA TYR A 419 3.12 -8.63 41.34
C TYR A 419 2.41 -9.30 40.18
N LEU A 420 2.80 -8.94 38.96
CA LEU A 420 2.31 -9.60 37.74
C LEU A 420 2.76 -11.07 37.67
N PRO A 421 2.03 -11.96 36.97
CA PRO A 421 2.30 -13.39 36.97
C PRO A 421 3.45 -13.75 36.02
N ASP A 422 4.64 -13.18 36.24
CA ASP A 422 5.88 -13.47 35.54
C ASP A 422 7.07 -13.54 36.50
N VAL A 423 8.08 -14.32 36.14
CA VAL A 423 9.26 -14.60 36.98
C VAL A 423 10.06 -13.33 37.29
N GLY A 424 10.09 -12.37 36.36
CA GLY A 424 10.80 -11.10 36.56
C GLY A 424 10.14 -10.26 37.65
N SER A 425 8.81 -10.16 37.65
CA SER A 425 8.05 -9.35 38.62
C SER A 425 8.15 -9.96 40.01
N GLU A 426 8.15 -11.29 40.09
CA GLU A 426 8.36 -12.01 41.33
C GLU A 426 9.73 -11.72 41.95
N LYS A 427 10.82 -11.87 41.17
CA LYS A 427 12.18 -11.56 41.62
C LYS A 427 12.35 -10.10 42.03
N MET A 428 11.65 -9.19 41.35
CA MET A 428 11.66 -7.77 41.70
C MET A 428 11.01 -7.52 43.06
N VAL A 429 9.90 -8.20 43.39
CA VAL A 429 9.32 -8.16 44.74
C VAL A 429 10.29 -8.69 45.77
N ASP A 430 10.95 -9.82 45.50
CA ASP A 430 11.91 -10.40 46.45
C ASP A 430 13.11 -9.46 46.68
N TYR A 431 13.55 -8.76 45.63
CA TYR A 431 14.58 -7.72 45.74
C TYR A 431 14.10 -6.54 46.59
N ILE A 432 12.88 -6.05 46.36
CA ILE A 432 12.26 -4.97 47.15
C ILE A 432 12.19 -5.37 48.63
N LEU A 433 11.72 -6.57 48.95
CA LEU A 433 11.64 -7.10 50.31
C LEU A 433 13.01 -7.17 50.99
N SER A 434 14.07 -7.48 50.24
CA SER A 434 15.43 -7.51 50.78
C SER A 434 16.00 -6.12 51.13
N ARG A 435 15.37 -5.05 50.62
CA ARG A 435 15.88 -3.67 50.72
C ARG A 435 15.10 -2.79 51.68
N ILE A 436 13.78 -2.99 51.79
CA ILE A 436 12.94 -2.25 52.73
C ILE A 436 13.32 -2.55 54.19
N PRO A 437 13.01 -1.65 55.15
CA PRO A 437 13.26 -1.88 56.57
C PRO A 437 12.60 -3.18 57.07
N LYS A 438 13.27 -3.91 57.97
CA LYS A 438 12.81 -5.23 58.47
C LYS A 438 11.50 -5.16 59.26
N GLU A 439 11.16 -3.98 59.73
CA GLU A 439 9.91 -3.65 60.43
C GLU A 439 8.72 -3.65 59.46
N LEU A 440 8.94 -3.36 58.18
CA LEU A 440 7.94 -3.40 57.13
C LEU A 440 7.79 -4.82 56.60
N LYS A 441 6.64 -5.45 56.85
CA LYS A 441 6.36 -6.84 56.45
C LYS A 441 5.16 -6.91 55.50
N PRO A 442 5.28 -6.38 54.26
CA PRO A 442 4.16 -6.39 53.34
C PRO A 442 3.91 -7.81 52.82
N THR A 443 2.64 -8.15 52.62
CA THR A 443 2.25 -9.46 52.09
C THR A 443 2.46 -9.50 50.58
N LYS A 444 3.23 -10.50 50.11
CA LYS A 444 3.45 -10.77 48.69
C LYS A 444 2.19 -11.42 48.08
N ILE A 445 1.61 -10.80 47.05
CA ILE A 445 0.41 -11.30 46.36
C ILE A 445 0.68 -11.42 44.86
N LYS A 446 0.42 -12.61 44.30
CA LYS A 446 0.43 -12.81 42.85
C LYS A 446 -0.88 -12.34 42.23
N LEU A 447 -0.81 -11.63 41.10
CA LEU A 447 -1.99 -11.31 40.30
C LEU A 447 -2.56 -12.60 39.65
N ASP A 448 -3.67 -13.07 40.21
CA ASP A 448 -4.50 -14.17 39.72
C ASP A 448 -5.99 -13.74 39.73
N GLN A 449 -6.92 -14.62 39.34
CA GLN A 449 -8.36 -14.26 39.31
C GLN A 449 -8.93 -13.92 40.70
N GLY A 450 -8.31 -14.38 41.78
CA GLY A 450 -8.79 -14.24 43.16
C GLY A 450 -7.98 -13.26 44.01
N PHE A 451 -7.08 -12.48 43.42
CA PHE A 451 -6.12 -11.67 44.19
C PHE A 451 -6.79 -10.65 45.12
N ILE A 452 -7.97 -10.14 44.71
CA ILE A 452 -8.73 -9.15 45.48
C ILE A 452 -9.13 -9.71 46.85
N ASN A 453 -9.46 -11.01 46.93
CA ASN A 453 -9.87 -11.67 48.17
C ASN A 453 -8.70 -11.78 49.16
N LYS A 454 -7.46 -11.71 48.68
CA LYS A 454 -6.25 -11.72 49.50
C LYS A 454 -5.93 -10.34 50.09
N ILE A 455 -6.60 -9.28 49.62
CA ILE A 455 -6.47 -7.92 50.13
C ILE A 455 -7.58 -7.70 51.18
N THR A 456 -7.18 -7.77 52.45
CA THR A 456 -8.05 -7.73 53.62
C THR A 456 -8.02 -6.39 54.36
N HIS A 457 -6.94 -5.62 54.27
CA HIS A 457 -6.85 -4.31 54.90
C HIS A 457 -7.62 -3.27 54.09
N ASP A 458 -8.36 -2.41 54.78
CA ASP A 458 -9.11 -1.32 54.15
C ASP A 458 -8.30 -0.03 53.99
N GLN A 459 -7.20 0.15 54.74
CA GLN A 459 -6.32 1.33 54.65
C GLN A 459 -4.87 0.91 54.43
N GLY A 460 -4.06 1.80 53.85
CA GLY A 460 -2.62 1.58 53.58
C GLY A 460 -2.27 1.66 52.11
N ALA A 461 -1.10 1.16 51.73
CA ALA A 461 -0.63 1.15 50.33
C ALA A 461 -0.52 -0.26 49.74
N VAL A 462 -0.89 -0.38 48.46
CA VAL A 462 -0.65 -1.54 47.60
C VAL A 462 0.35 -1.13 46.54
N VAL A 463 1.56 -1.70 46.59
CA VAL A 463 2.57 -1.49 45.55
C VAL A 463 2.38 -2.55 44.49
N ILE A 464 2.04 -2.11 43.29
CA ILE A 464 1.83 -2.94 42.11
C ILE A 464 3.17 -3.05 41.39
N VAL A 465 3.81 -4.21 41.49
CA VAL A 465 5.15 -4.47 40.97
C VAL A 465 5.06 -5.18 39.62
N ALA A 466 5.67 -4.58 38.61
CA ALA A 466 5.80 -5.18 37.28
C ALA A 466 7.24 -5.06 36.78
N SER A 467 7.78 -6.17 36.28
CA SER A 467 9.13 -6.20 35.73
C SER A 467 9.21 -5.38 34.44
N CYS A 468 8.41 -5.75 33.44
CA CYS A 468 8.36 -5.10 32.13
C CYS A 468 6.91 -4.89 31.67
N ILE A 469 6.58 -3.69 31.21
CA ILE A 469 5.24 -3.34 30.73
C ILE A 469 5.29 -2.86 29.30
N THR A 470 4.43 -3.43 28.45
CA THR A 470 4.26 -3.00 27.05
C THR A 470 2.95 -2.24 26.80
N SER A 471 1.81 -2.93 26.95
CA SER A 471 0.48 -2.36 26.65
C SER A 471 -0.25 -1.77 27.86
N GLY A 472 0.22 -2.06 29.08
CA GLY A 472 -0.44 -1.62 30.32
C GLY A 472 -1.79 -2.27 30.63
N LYS A 473 -2.32 -3.17 29.78
CA LYS A 473 -3.65 -3.79 29.95
C LYS A 473 -3.89 -4.39 31.33
N LYS A 474 -2.90 -5.12 31.88
CA LYS A 474 -2.99 -5.71 33.23
C LYS A 474 -3.02 -4.63 34.33
N LEU A 475 -2.25 -3.55 34.18
CA LEU A 475 -2.25 -2.44 35.15
C LEU A 475 -3.59 -1.70 35.13
N LEU A 476 -4.16 -1.46 33.95
CA LEU A 476 -5.49 -0.88 33.80
C LEU A 476 -6.58 -1.80 34.38
N GLN A 477 -6.45 -3.12 34.22
CA GLN A 477 -7.33 -4.09 34.86
C GLN A 477 -7.25 -4.00 36.38
N ILE A 478 -6.05 -3.95 36.96
CA ILE A 478 -5.86 -3.76 38.41
C ILE A 478 -6.50 -2.44 38.84
N SER A 479 -6.27 -1.35 38.10
CA SER A 479 -6.85 -0.04 38.40
C SER A 479 -8.38 -0.08 38.45
N ARG A 480 -9.03 -0.86 37.57
CA ARG A 480 -10.50 -1.03 37.53
C ARG A 480 -10.99 -1.86 38.71
N LEU A 481 -10.34 -2.98 38.99
CA LEU A 481 -10.73 -3.91 40.06
C LEU A 481 -10.53 -3.31 41.46
N MET A 482 -9.50 -2.47 41.63
CA MET A 482 -9.22 -1.79 42.89
C MET A 482 -10.10 -0.56 43.14
N ARG A 483 -11.00 -0.18 42.23
CA ARG A 483 -11.93 0.96 42.45
C ARG A 483 -12.82 0.77 43.67
N ASN A 484 -13.20 -0.47 43.98
CA ASN A 484 -14.04 -0.79 45.14
C ASN A 484 -13.28 -0.73 46.47
N ARG A 485 -11.98 -0.46 46.46
CA ARG A 485 -11.10 -0.34 47.63
C ARG A 485 -10.56 1.10 47.73
N GLU A 486 -11.46 2.05 47.96
CA GLU A 486 -11.17 3.48 47.85
C GLU A 486 -10.16 4.02 48.86
N ASN A 487 -10.00 3.34 49.99
CA ASN A 487 -9.12 3.75 51.08
C ASN A 487 -7.68 3.18 50.96
N LEU A 488 -7.40 2.41 49.91
CA LEU A 488 -6.06 1.90 49.60
C LEU A 488 -5.37 2.77 48.54
N ASN A 489 -4.15 3.21 48.86
CA ASN A 489 -3.30 3.95 47.94
C ASN A 489 -2.60 2.98 46.99
N LEU A 490 -2.74 3.18 45.68
CA LEU A 490 -2.06 2.37 44.67
C LEU A 490 -0.76 3.07 44.25
N VAL A 491 0.35 2.33 44.30
CA VAL A 491 1.65 2.76 43.78
C VAL A 491 2.04 1.81 42.66
N TYR A 492 2.16 2.30 41.43
CA TYR A 492 2.65 1.50 40.31
C TYR A 492 4.17 1.57 40.27
N PHE A 493 4.83 0.43 40.45
CA PHE A 493 6.28 0.29 40.42
C PHE A 493 6.69 -0.63 39.28
N VAL A 494 7.22 -0.04 38.21
CA VAL A 494 7.58 -0.73 36.97
C VAL A 494 9.09 -0.71 36.80
N GLY A 495 9.71 -1.87 36.53
CA GLY A 495 11.12 -1.96 36.20
C GLY A 495 11.44 -1.25 34.88
N ILE A 496 11.01 -1.85 33.77
CA ILE A 496 11.17 -1.27 32.44
C ILE A 496 9.79 -1.00 31.83
N LEU A 497 9.51 0.26 31.51
CA LEU A 497 8.36 0.64 30.69
C LEU A 497 8.78 0.65 29.22
N ARG A 498 8.32 -0.36 28.46
CA ARG A 498 8.65 -0.56 27.04
C ARG A 498 7.43 -0.39 26.15
N THR A 499 7.14 0.83 25.73
CA THR A 499 5.95 1.15 24.92
C THR A 499 6.29 1.23 23.43
N ILE A 500 5.26 1.23 22.57
CA ILE A 500 5.46 1.42 21.13
C ILE A 500 5.91 2.85 20.79
N SER A 501 5.45 3.84 21.55
CA SER A 501 5.79 5.25 21.35
C SER A 501 5.74 6.04 22.66
N ASP A 502 6.43 7.18 22.68
CA ASP A 502 6.47 8.07 23.84
C ASP A 502 5.08 8.69 24.13
N ASN A 503 4.28 8.93 23.08
CA ASN A 503 2.92 9.43 23.22
C ASN A 503 2.03 8.40 23.92
N PHE A 504 2.09 7.13 23.48
CA PHE A 504 1.35 6.05 24.14
C PHE A 504 1.77 5.88 25.61
N SER A 505 3.06 6.00 25.89
CA SER A 505 3.58 5.97 27.27
C SER A 505 2.95 7.06 28.15
N LYS A 506 2.94 8.30 27.67
CA LYS A 506 2.33 9.44 28.37
C LYS A 506 0.86 9.21 28.63
N ASP A 507 0.10 8.75 27.63
CA ASP A 507 -1.33 8.49 27.76
C ASP A 507 -1.62 7.38 28.78
N LEU A 508 -0.88 6.26 28.71
CA LEU A 508 -1.00 5.16 29.66
C LEU A 508 -0.70 5.61 31.10
N ILE A 509 0.38 6.39 31.30
CA ILE A 509 0.75 6.92 32.61
C ILE A 509 -0.35 7.84 33.12
N ASN A 510 -0.86 8.75 32.27
CA ASN A 510 -1.93 9.68 32.63
C ASN A 510 -3.20 8.95 33.05
N ASP A 511 -3.55 7.84 32.38
CA ASP A 511 -4.73 7.05 32.73
C ASP A 511 -4.57 6.26 34.03
N LEU A 512 -3.36 5.78 34.34
CA LEU A 512 -3.07 5.08 35.60
C LEU A 512 -2.92 6.03 36.80
N LYS A 513 -2.47 7.26 36.56
CA LYS A 513 -2.32 8.30 37.60
C LYS A 513 -3.65 8.84 38.12
N LYS A 514 -4.72 8.81 37.31
CA LYS A 514 -6.04 9.34 37.70
C LYS A 514 -6.62 8.53 38.88
N GLY A 515 -6.66 9.14 40.06
CA GLY A 515 -7.40 8.66 41.23
C GLY A 515 -8.84 9.14 41.26
N LYS A 516 -9.41 9.27 42.47
CA LYS A 516 -10.85 9.54 42.66
C LYS A 516 -11.25 10.97 42.25
N ASN A 517 -10.34 11.93 42.46
CA ASN A 517 -10.51 13.35 42.14
C ASN A 517 -9.32 13.88 41.32
N LYS A 518 -9.44 15.04 40.68
CA LYS A 518 -8.32 15.68 39.93
C LYS A 518 -7.06 15.92 40.78
N ASN A 519 -7.18 15.93 42.11
CA ASN A 519 -6.08 16.17 43.05
C ASN A 519 -5.53 14.87 43.69
N ASP A 520 -6.13 13.71 43.41
CA ASP A 520 -5.72 12.41 43.94
C ASP A 520 -4.91 11.67 42.87
N GLU A 521 -3.64 12.06 42.69
CA GLU A 521 -2.75 11.42 41.73
C GLU A 521 -2.05 10.20 42.34
N ARG A 522 -2.24 9.04 41.71
CA ARG A 522 -1.55 7.79 42.08
C ARG A 522 -0.12 7.82 41.56
N PRO A 523 0.90 7.52 42.38
CA PRO A 523 2.28 7.44 41.90
C PRO A 523 2.45 6.35 40.85
N PHE A 524 3.03 6.73 39.71
CA PHE A 524 3.52 5.80 38.70
C PHE A 524 5.03 5.99 38.55
N VAL A 525 5.78 4.94 38.83
CA VAL A 525 7.25 4.92 38.86
C VAL A 525 7.73 3.90 37.85
N SER A 526 8.50 4.35 36.87
CA SER A 526 9.28 3.48 35.99
C SER A 526 10.76 3.66 36.30
N VAL A 527 11.48 2.58 36.62
CA VAL A 527 12.92 2.65 36.89
C VAL A 527 13.67 3.05 35.62
N GLU A 528 13.28 2.48 34.48
CA GLU A 528 13.74 2.85 33.14
C GLU A 528 12.57 2.84 32.16
N SER A 529 12.67 3.65 31.10
CA SER A 529 11.65 3.75 30.05
C SER A 529 12.27 3.83 28.68
N ILE A 530 11.71 3.10 27.71
CA ILE A 530 12.18 3.10 26.33
C ILE A 530 11.02 2.83 25.37
N SER A 531 11.05 3.48 24.20
CA SER A 531 10.09 3.21 23.13
C SER A 531 10.74 2.33 22.06
N CYS A 532 10.21 1.14 21.83
CA CYS A 532 10.69 0.22 20.80
C CYS A 532 9.57 -0.72 20.31
N SER A 533 9.89 -1.58 19.33
CA SER A 533 8.93 -2.52 18.78
C SER A 533 8.32 -3.43 19.86
N ILE A 534 7.01 -3.64 19.75
CA ILE A 534 6.22 -4.56 20.58
C ILE A 534 5.69 -5.76 19.78
N GLN A 535 6.25 -6.00 18.58
CA GLN A 535 5.81 -7.06 17.69
C GLN A 535 6.00 -8.45 18.30
N GLN A 536 5.02 -9.32 18.05
CA GLN A 536 4.92 -10.68 18.60
C GLN A 536 4.59 -11.75 17.56
N VAL A 537 4.24 -11.35 16.34
CA VAL A 537 3.80 -12.23 15.25
C VAL A 537 4.36 -11.67 13.94
N GLY A 538 4.74 -12.55 13.02
CA GLY A 538 5.33 -12.18 11.74
C GLY A 538 6.68 -11.49 11.90
N THR A 539 7.44 -11.86 12.93
CA THR A 539 8.78 -11.30 13.14
C THR A 539 9.72 -11.74 12.02
N SER A 540 10.80 -10.99 11.78
CA SER A 540 11.78 -11.35 10.73
C SER A 540 12.33 -12.77 10.87
N TRP A 541 12.50 -13.27 12.09
CA TRP A 541 12.98 -14.63 12.36
C TRP A 541 11.91 -15.70 12.16
N GLU A 542 10.64 -15.39 12.45
CA GLU A 542 9.53 -16.30 12.15
C GLU A 542 9.35 -16.48 10.65
N MET A 543 9.41 -15.38 9.89
CA MET A 543 9.36 -15.42 8.42
C MET A 543 10.58 -16.15 7.83
N GLU A 544 11.78 -15.89 8.35
CA GLU A 544 13.00 -16.62 7.98
C GLU A 544 12.88 -18.12 8.26
N LYS A 545 12.37 -18.50 9.43
CA LYS A 545 12.17 -19.90 9.80
C LYS A 545 11.26 -20.61 8.80
N ILE A 546 10.11 -20.01 8.47
CA ILE A 546 9.18 -20.57 7.47
C ILE A 546 9.87 -20.70 6.12
N PHE A 547 10.58 -19.67 5.67
CA PHE A 547 11.32 -19.69 4.41
C PHE A 547 12.33 -20.84 4.33
N PHE A 548 13.10 -21.07 5.41
CA PHE A 548 14.07 -22.16 5.46
C PHE A 548 13.44 -23.55 5.65
N GLU A 549 12.32 -23.66 6.36
CA GLU A 549 11.56 -24.93 6.45
C GLU A 549 10.97 -25.34 5.09
N GLU A 550 10.53 -24.37 4.27
CA GLU A 550 10.11 -24.63 2.90
C GLU A 550 11.31 -24.99 2.00
N MET A 551 12.42 -24.27 2.14
CA MET A 551 13.62 -24.49 1.34
C MET A 551 14.26 -25.86 1.61
N ILE A 552 14.42 -26.25 2.88
CA ILE A 552 15.06 -27.53 3.23
C ILE A 552 14.30 -28.74 2.69
N GLY A 553 12.98 -28.63 2.53
CA GLY A 553 12.16 -29.67 1.91
C GLY A 553 12.39 -29.87 0.40
N THR A 554 13.17 -28.98 -0.24
CA THR A 554 13.49 -29.04 -1.68
C THR A 554 14.93 -29.43 -1.97
N ILE A 555 15.73 -29.68 -0.95
CA ILE A 555 17.18 -29.90 -1.02
C ILE A 555 17.50 -31.33 -0.61
N ASP A 556 18.48 -31.97 -1.27
CA ASP A 556 18.92 -33.32 -0.92
C ASP A 556 20.08 -33.28 0.08
N GLU A 557 19.95 -34.03 1.18
CA GLU A 557 20.90 -34.06 2.28
C GLU A 557 22.30 -34.56 1.86
N ILE A 558 22.39 -35.40 0.83
CA ILE A 558 23.64 -36.03 0.40
C ILE A 558 24.32 -35.19 -0.67
N THR A 559 23.58 -34.73 -1.69
CA THR A 559 24.17 -33.96 -2.80
C THR A 559 24.45 -32.51 -2.44
N ASP A 560 23.62 -31.88 -1.61
CA ASP A 560 23.72 -30.47 -1.23
C ASP A 560 24.12 -30.29 0.23
N LYS A 561 24.97 -31.19 0.74
CA LYS A 561 25.29 -31.32 2.17
C LYS A 561 25.68 -30.01 2.85
N THR A 562 26.57 -29.20 2.25
CA THR A 562 27.02 -27.93 2.82
C THR A 562 25.87 -26.96 3.06
N LEU A 563 24.96 -26.86 2.08
CA LEU A 563 23.78 -26.01 2.14
C LEU A 563 22.76 -26.55 3.15
N TYR A 564 22.54 -27.87 3.14
CA TYR A 564 21.66 -28.55 4.09
C TYR A 564 22.12 -28.32 5.54
N ASP A 565 23.39 -28.56 5.84
CA ASP A 565 23.97 -28.39 7.17
C ASP A 565 23.85 -26.94 7.66
N PHE A 566 24.13 -25.96 6.78
CA PHE A 566 23.99 -24.53 7.09
C PHE A 566 22.55 -24.15 7.46
N ILE A 567 21.57 -24.60 6.67
CA ILE A 567 20.15 -24.29 6.90
C ILE A 567 19.65 -25.00 8.17
N ASN A 568 20.03 -26.25 8.37
CA ASN A 568 19.57 -27.03 9.51
C ASN A 568 20.15 -26.47 10.83
N GLU A 569 21.44 -26.11 10.86
CA GLU A 569 22.04 -25.40 12.00
C GLU A 569 21.27 -24.10 12.32
N ARG A 570 20.91 -23.34 11.29
CA ARG A 570 20.14 -22.10 11.46
C ARG A 570 18.74 -22.38 12.01
N LEU A 571 18.05 -23.40 11.51
CA LEU A 571 16.72 -23.78 11.99
C LEU A 571 16.75 -24.23 13.46
N ASP A 572 17.77 -24.97 13.88
CA ASP A 572 17.93 -25.40 15.27
C ASP A 572 18.11 -24.20 16.21
N ILE A 573 18.95 -23.22 15.84
CA ILE A 573 19.09 -21.95 16.58
C ILE A 573 17.75 -21.24 16.74
N LEU A 574 16.92 -21.19 15.68
CA LEU A 574 15.61 -20.55 15.71
C LEU A 574 14.58 -21.34 16.54
N ARG A 575 14.71 -22.66 16.64
CA ARG A 575 13.83 -23.54 17.43
C ARG A 575 14.14 -23.49 18.93
N GLU A 576 15.39 -23.25 19.31
CA GLU A 576 15.84 -23.15 20.71
C GLU A 576 15.54 -21.79 21.37
N ASN A 577 14.81 -20.91 20.69
CA ASN A 577 14.58 -19.56 21.15
C ASN A 577 13.84 -19.46 22.51
N LYS A 578 13.08 -20.50 22.89
CA LYS A 578 12.41 -20.61 24.19
C LYS A 578 13.38 -20.98 25.32
N SER A 579 14.19 -22.02 25.12
CA SER A 579 15.15 -22.54 26.10
C SER A 579 16.23 -21.51 26.39
N ASN A 580 16.71 -20.82 25.35
CA ASN A 580 17.74 -19.78 25.47
C ASN A 580 17.19 -18.44 25.99
N ARG A 581 15.86 -18.34 26.17
CA ARG A 581 15.15 -17.11 26.59
C ARG A 581 15.41 -15.93 25.63
N GLY A 582 15.42 -16.24 24.34
CA GLY A 582 15.76 -15.34 23.25
C GLY A 582 17.25 -15.38 22.88
N LEU A 583 17.58 -14.78 21.74
CA LEU A 583 18.91 -14.77 21.17
C LEU A 583 19.66 -13.50 21.59
N SER A 584 20.93 -13.63 22.02
CA SER A 584 21.87 -12.51 22.08
C SER A 584 22.90 -12.55 20.95
N GLU A 585 23.35 -13.75 20.61
CA GLU A 585 24.18 -14.05 19.45
C GLU A 585 23.41 -14.91 18.45
N ASN A 586 23.97 -15.07 17.25
CA ASN A 586 23.31 -15.73 16.12
C ASN A 586 21.95 -15.08 15.81
N VAL A 587 21.86 -13.77 15.99
CA VAL A 587 20.69 -12.97 15.61
C VAL A 587 20.58 -12.92 14.09
N PHE A 588 21.71 -12.77 13.42
CA PHE A 588 21.85 -12.70 11.96
C PHE A 588 22.40 -14.00 11.39
N LEU A 589 22.28 -14.17 10.08
CA LEU A 589 22.95 -15.22 9.33
C LEU A 589 24.47 -15.08 9.46
N LYS A 590 25.13 -16.22 9.59
CA LYS A 590 26.59 -16.30 9.55
C LYS A 590 27.07 -16.04 8.13
N LYS A 591 28.34 -15.68 7.99
CA LYS A 591 29.03 -15.67 6.71
C LYS A 591 29.07 -17.10 6.13
N PRO A 592 29.29 -17.25 4.81
CA PRO A 592 29.41 -18.58 4.20
C PRO A 592 30.52 -19.46 4.78
N ASP A 593 31.54 -18.84 5.38
CA ASP A 593 32.62 -19.54 6.09
C ASP A 593 32.32 -19.89 7.56
N GLY A 594 31.08 -19.65 8.01
CA GLY A 594 30.60 -19.95 9.36
C GLY A 594 30.91 -18.87 10.42
N ARG A 595 31.64 -17.80 10.09
CA ARG A 595 31.92 -16.71 11.04
C ARG A 595 30.68 -15.85 11.29
N SER A 596 30.50 -15.41 12.53
CA SER A 596 29.42 -14.48 12.91
C SER A 596 29.71 -13.05 12.46
N LEU A 597 28.66 -12.26 12.22
CA LEU A 597 28.78 -10.81 12.01
C LEU A 597 29.16 -10.11 13.32
N ILE A 598 30.15 -9.21 13.25
CA ILE A 598 30.72 -8.50 14.41
C ILE A 598 30.60 -6.99 14.18
N LEU A 599 30.39 -6.25 15.26
CA LEU A 599 30.40 -4.79 15.24
C LEU A 599 31.82 -4.27 15.40
N ARG A 600 32.32 -3.53 14.40
CA ARG A 600 33.62 -2.85 14.48
C ARG A 600 33.54 -1.65 15.46
N LYS A 601 34.71 -1.12 15.84
CA LYS A 601 34.77 0.06 16.71
C LYS A 601 34.14 1.29 16.04
N ASN A 602 33.71 2.26 16.87
CA ASN A 602 33.15 3.55 16.45
C ASN A 602 31.75 3.47 15.82
N PHE A 603 30.85 2.70 16.42
CA PHE A 603 29.46 2.63 15.98
C PHE A 603 28.77 3.99 16.18
N ALA A 604 28.39 4.62 15.07
CA ALA A 604 27.95 6.02 15.04
C ALA A 604 26.75 6.35 15.97
N PHE A 605 25.89 5.37 16.26
CA PHE A 605 24.71 5.58 17.10
C PHE A 605 24.97 5.42 18.60
N TRP A 606 26.19 5.06 18.99
CA TRP A 606 26.60 5.01 20.40
C TRP A 606 27.52 6.18 20.74
N ASN A 607 27.22 6.85 21.85
CA ASN A 607 27.98 7.98 22.37
C ASN A 607 29.07 7.57 23.38
N PHE A 608 29.39 6.27 23.41
CA PHE A 608 30.40 5.67 24.25
C PHE A 608 31.28 4.76 23.38
N ASP A 609 32.56 4.71 23.71
CA ASP A 609 33.62 4.00 22.99
C ASP A 609 34.30 2.91 23.85
N ASP A 610 33.84 2.73 25.08
CA ASP A 610 34.33 1.79 26.06
C ASP A 610 33.83 0.35 25.81
N TYR A 611 33.86 -0.10 24.55
CA TYR A 611 33.50 -1.45 24.14
C TYR A 611 34.54 -2.08 23.20
N SER A 612 34.65 -3.40 23.27
CA SER A 612 35.41 -4.22 22.33
C SER A 612 34.46 -5.13 21.55
N GLU A 613 34.94 -5.68 20.45
CA GLU A 613 34.20 -6.64 19.60
C GLU A 613 33.72 -7.88 20.37
N GLU A 614 34.45 -8.27 21.41
CA GLU A 614 34.13 -9.41 22.27
C GLU A 614 33.03 -9.11 23.30
N ASN A 615 32.82 -7.83 23.62
CA ASN A 615 31.92 -7.38 24.67
C ASN A 615 30.55 -6.93 24.14
N VAL A 616 30.38 -6.83 22.83
CA VAL A 616 29.12 -6.43 22.19
C VAL A 616 28.38 -7.65 21.68
N SER A 617 27.09 -7.72 21.98
CA SER A 617 26.20 -8.73 21.44
C SER A 617 25.43 -8.26 20.21
N GLN A 618 25.09 -9.19 19.32
CA GLN A 618 24.33 -8.85 18.11
C GLN A 618 22.95 -8.29 18.40
N SER A 619 22.30 -8.75 19.47
CA SER A 619 20.99 -8.25 19.91
C SER A 619 21.01 -6.78 20.34
N GLU A 620 22.11 -6.28 20.90
CA GLU A 620 22.26 -4.86 21.29
C GLU A 620 22.33 -3.94 20.08
N VAL A 621 23.05 -4.36 19.03
CA VAL A 621 23.12 -3.64 17.74
C VAL A 621 21.75 -3.64 17.08
N TYR A 622 21.11 -4.82 17.00
CA TYR A 622 19.76 -4.94 16.47
C TYR A 622 18.77 -4.04 17.24
N PHE A 623 18.81 -4.04 18.58
CA PHE A 623 17.94 -3.22 19.40
C PHE A 623 18.13 -1.72 19.13
N THR A 624 19.38 -1.29 18.96
CA THR A 624 19.70 0.11 18.65
C THR A 624 19.04 0.52 17.34
N ILE A 625 19.25 -0.25 16.27
CA ILE A 625 18.71 0.06 14.94
C ILE A 625 17.18 -0.07 14.92
N SER A 626 16.61 -1.13 15.48
CA SER A 626 15.15 -1.31 15.56
C SER A 626 14.46 -0.23 16.37
N SER A 627 15.08 0.30 17.42
CA SER A 627 14.53 1.44 18.19
C SER A 627 14.54 2.73 17.38
N ILE A 628 15.56 2.95 16.53
CA ILE A 628 15.63 4.07 15.58
C ILE A 628 14.52 3.93 14.52
N ILE A 629 14.35 2.75 13.93
CA ILE A 629 13.28 2.51 12.94
C ILE A 629 11.91 2.70 13.60
N ASN A 630 11.67 2.13 14.78
CA ASN A 630 10.42 2.30 15.52
C ASN A 630 10.14 3.78 15.84
N HIS A 631 11.17 4.56 16.18
CA HIS A 631 11.02 5.99 16.39
C HIS A 631 10.48 6.68 15.13
N LEU A 632 11.10 6.44 13.97
CA LEU A 632 10.70 7.02 12.70
C LEU A 632 9.30 6.57 12.23
N GLU A 633 8.91 5.32 12.52
CA GLU A 633 7.55 4.81 12.23
C GLU A 633 6.46 5.53 13.04
N ASN A 634 6.80 6.00 14.24
CA ASN A 634 5.88 6.67 15.14
C ASN A 634 5.91 8.21 15.01
N GLN A 635 6.77 8.77 14.14
CA GLN A 635 6.74 10.19 13.82
C GLN A 635 5.52 10.57 12.98
N GLU A 636 5.05 11.81 13.14
CA GLU A 636 3.99 12.35 12.29
C GLU A 636 4.47 12.43 10.84
N ILE A 637 3.64 12.03 9.89
CA ILE A 637 4.02 12.04 8.47
C ILE A 637 4.29 13.46 7.94
N THR A 638 3.71 14.47 8.59
CA THR A 638 3.90 15.90 8.29
C THR A 638 5.22 16.45 8.84
N ARG A 639 5.95 15.67 9.66
CA ARG A 639 7.22 16.07 10.28
C ARG A 639 8.33 15.11 9.83
N PRO A 640 8.96 15.36 8.67
CA PRO A 640 10.12 14.58 8.25
C PRO A 640 11.28 14.80 9.24
N PRO A 641 12.09 13.75 9.53
CA PRO A 641 12.04 12.41 8.96
C PRO A 641 10.96 11.52 9.59
N SER A 642 10.24 10.76 8.75
CA SER A 642 9.21 9.80 9.18
C SER A 642 9.20 8.61 8.23
N LEU A 643 9.04 7.39 8.76
CA LEU A 643 8.83 6.17 7.97
C LEU A 643 7.34 5.81 7.83
N LYS A 644 6.45 6.70 8.27
CA LYS A 644 5.00 6.50 8.16
C LYS A 644 4.55 6.61 6.71
N GLN A 645 3.79 5.62 6.23
CA GLN A 645 3.36 5.55 4.82
C GLN A 645 2.00 6.24 4.62
N SER A 646 1.81 6.90 3.47
CA SER A 646 0.48 7.39 3.02
C SER A 646 0.21 7.07 1.55
N ASN A 647 -0.96 7.48 1.06
CA ASN A 647 -1.31 7.37 -0.36
C ASN A 647 -0.51 8.35 -1.22
N TYR A 648 -0.02 9.46 -0.65
CA TYR A 648 0.68 10.52 -1.39
C TYR A 648 2.20 10.46 -1.26
N VAL A 649 2.70 9.86 -0.17
CA VAL A 649 4.12 9.81 0.15
C VAL A 649 4.51 8.39 0.52
N ARG A 650 5.53 7.88 -0.17
CA ARG A 650 6.21 6.61 0.13
C ARG A 650 7.57 6.92 0.73
N ASN A 651 7.70 6.62 2.02
CA ASN A 651 8.92 6.86 2.77
C ASN A 651 9.80 5.60 2.72
N LEU A 652 10.92 5.68 2.00
CA LEU A 652 11.86 4.58 1.82
C LEU A 652 13.14 4.86 2.62
N LEU A 653 13.79 3.81 3.12
CA LEU A 653 15.17 3.96 3.58
C LEU A 653 16.06 4.06 2.34
N SER A 654 16.91 5.08 2.24
CA SER A 654 17.77 5.20 1.04
C SER A 654 18.73 4.00 0.93
N PRO A 655 18.97 3.44 -0.28
CA PRO A 655 20.01 2.43 -0.51
C PRO A 655 21.40 2.88 -0.02
N ARG A 656 21.64 4.20 0.01
CA ARG A 656 22.88 4.80 0.54
C ARG A 656 23.14 4.50 2.01
N ASN A 657 22.12 4.11 2.79
CA ASN A 657 22.33 3.65 4.16
C ASN A 657 23.27 2.43 4.18
N PHE A 658 23.13 1.49 3.24
CA PHE A 658 23.97 0.29 3.18
C PHE A 658 25.39 0.58 2.72
N HIS A 659 25.62 1.62 1.91
CA HIS A 659 26.97 2.11 1.61
C HIS A 659 27.64 2.80 2.80
N ARG A 660 26.88 3.51 3.65
CA ARG A 660 27.43 4.25 4.79
C ARG A 660 27.76 3.35 5.97
N PHE A 661 26.95 2.33 6.20
CA PHE A 661 27.21 1.32 7.22
C PHE A 661 27.88 0.13 6.56
N ASN A 662 29.20 0.12 6.56
CA ASN A 662 30.00 -0.97 6.01
C ASN A 662 29.98 -2.23 6.89
N ASP A 663 29.63 -2.09 8.18
CA ASP A 663 29.45 -3.25 9.05
C ASP A 663 28.21 -4.05 8.66
N GLY A 664 28.39 -5.31 8.27
CA GLY A 664 27.31 -6.18 7.87
C GLY A 664 26.32 -6.46 8.99
N ILE A 665 26.76 -6.41 10.25
CA ILE A 665 25.84 -6.49 11.40
C ILE A 665 24.84 -5.33 11.43
N ILE A 666 25.24 -4.12 11.01
CA ILE A 666 24.36 -2.95 10.94
C ILE A 666 23.45 -3.07 9.72
N GLN A 667 23.98 -3.51 8.58
CA GLN A 667 23.19 -3.75 7.36
C GLN A 667 22.09 -4.80 7.62
N ALA A 668 22.45 -5.91 8.26
CA ALA A 668 21.53 -6.97 8.66
C ALA A 668 20.50 -6.47 9.69
N ALA A 669 20.93 -5.69 10.68
CA ALA A 669 20.02 -5.06 11.65
C ALA A 669 19.00 -4.15 10.96
N LEU A 670 19.42 -3.37 9.97
CA LEU A 670 18.55 -2.48 9.20
C LEU A 670 17.52 -3.29 8.40
N LEU A 671 17.98 -4.31 7.65
CA LEU A 671 17.11 -5.20 6.88
C LEU A 671 16.08 -5.89 7.77
N ARG A 672 16.50 -6.43 8.93
CA ARG A 672 15.60 -7.17 9.83
C ARG A 672 14.63 -6.27 10.58
N SER A 673 14.99 -5.02 10.89
CA SER A 673 14.11 -4.09 11.61
C SER A 673 13.13 -3.31 10.73
N GLY A 674 13.45 -3.10 9.45
CA GLY A 674 12.53 -2.41 8.54
C GLY A 674 11.31 -3.26 8.16
N ARG A 675 10.28 -2.62 7.63
CA ARG A 675 9.13 -3.30 7.00
C ARG A 675 9.34 -3.39 5.48
N PRO A 676 8.61 -4.28 4.76
CA PRO A 676 8.72 -4.36 3.31
C PRO A 676 8.51 -3.00 2.60
N GLU A 677 7.65 -2.13 3.13
CA GLU A 677 7.42 -0.81 2.55
C GLU A 677 8.64 0.11 2.63
N HIS A 678 9.57 -0.12 3.56
CA HIS A 678 10.78 0.71 3.69
C HIS A 678 11.83 0.37 2.63
N PHE A 679 11.72 -0.79 1.99
CA PHE A 679 12.67 -1.32 1.00
C PHE A 679 11.97 -1.65 -0.34
N ALA A 680 10.82 -1.01 -0.60
CA ALA A 680 10.07 -1.11 -1.84
C ALA A 680 10.72 -0.25 -2.95
N TYR A 681 11.96 -0.58 -3.32
CA TYR A 681 12.72 0.17 -4.33
C TYR A 681 12.17 -0.03 -5.75
N ASN A 682 11.34 -1.03 -5.97
CA ASN A 682 10.58 -1.23 -7.21
C ASN A 682 9.62 -0.06 -7.55
N LEU A 683 9.34 0.84 -6.59
CA LEU A 683 8.50 2.02 -6.79
C LEU A 683 9.17 3.08 -7.67
N ASP A 684 10.50 3.17 -7.69
CA ASP A 684 11.26 4.14 -8.48
C ASP A 684 12.40 3.50 -9.26
N ARG A 685 12.60 3.91 -10.51
CA ARG A 685 13.65 3.33 -11.36
C ARG A 685 15.05 3.71 -10.87
N GLU A 686 15.26 4.95 -10.45
CA GLU A 686 16.57 5.43 -9.99
C GLU A 686 16.97 4.76 -8.68
N VAL A 687 16.03 4.65 -7.73
CA VAL A 687 16.27 3.97 -6.44
C VAL A 687 16.52 2.48 -6.64
N SER A 688 15.77 1.81 -7.52
CA SER A 688 16.01 0.42 -7.90
C SER A 688 17.42 0.21 -8.46
N LEU A 689 17.87 1.07 -9.38
CA LEU A 689 19.21 0.99 -9.96
C LEU A 689 20.32 1.23 -8.92
N LYS A 690 20.15 2.19 -8.00
CA LYS A 690 21.09 2.41 -6.88
C LYS A 690 21.23 1.16 -6.01
N MET A 691 20.11 0.53 -5.66
CA MET A 691 20.14 -0.68 -4.86
C MET A 691 20.74 -1.86 -5.63
N LYS A 692 20.42 -2.02 -6.92
CA LYS A 692 21.04 -3.03 -7.78
C LYS A 692 22.56 -2.89 -7.79
N GLY A 693 23.07 -1.67 -8.05
CA GLY A 693 24.51 -1.42 -8.10
C GLY A 693 25.21 -1.79 -6.78
N PHE A 694 24.58 -1.48 -5.65
CA PHE A 694 25.06 -1.92 -4.34
C PHE A 694 25.09 -3.46 -4.21
N LEU A 695 24.01 -4.14 -4.61
CA LEU A 695 23.90 -5.61 -4.51
C LEU A 695 24.87 -6.33 -5.44
N ILE A 696 25.10 -5.85 -6.65
CA ILE A 696 26.13 -6.42 -7.52
C ILE A 696 27.51 -6.25 -6.87
N SER A 697 27.81 -5.06 -6.34
CA SER A 697 29.08 -4.82 -5.65
C SER A 697 29.27 -5.69 -4.40
N ILE A 698 28.21 -6.03 -3.65
CA ILE A 698 28.33 -6.89 -2.46
C ILE A 698 28.48 -8.37 -2.85
N ILE A 699 27.90 -8.79 -3.98
CA ILE A 699 28.09 -10.11 -4.57
C ILE A 699 29.53 -10.28 -5.06
N ASP A 700 30.08 -9.30 -5.78
CA ASP A 700 31.46 -9.36 -6.29
C ASP A 700 32.51 -9.46 -5.16
N LYS A 701 32.14 -9.00 -3.97
CA LYS A 701 32.98 -8.92 -2.77
C LYS A 701 32.59 -9.91 -1.68
N TRP A 702 31.80 -10.95 -2.01
CA TRP A 702 31.18 -11.86 -1.06
C TRP A 702 32.15 -12.54 -0.08
N ASP A 703 33.41 -12.73 -0.49
CA ASP A 703 34.49 -13.37 0.28
C ASP A 703 35.29 -12.37 1.13
N SER A 704 34.99 -11.08 1.03
CA SER A 704 35.66 -10.00 1.76
C SER A 704 34.79 -9.45 2.89
N GLU A 705 35.38 -8.56 3.69
CA GLU A 705 34.66 -7.85 4.75
C GLU A 705 33.49 -6.99 4.24
N ASP A 706 33.63 -6.42 3.03
CA ASP A 706 32.59 -5.60 2.39
C ASP A 706 31.35 -6.43 2.01
N GLY A 707 31.53 -7.74 1.79
CA GLY A 707 30.50 -8.68 1.33
C GLY A 707 29.72 -9.37 2.45
N GLU A 708 30.04 -9.10 3.72
CA GLU A 708 29.72 -10.03 4.81
C GLU A 708 28.23 -10.23 5.10
N ALA A 709 27.37 -9.27 4.71
CA ALA A 709 25.91 -9.36 4.90
C ALA A 709 25.14 -9.90 3.67
N LEU A 710 25.83 -10.36 2.62
CA LEU A 710 25.18 -10.78 1.36
C LEU A 710 24.01 -11.76 1.56
N LEU A 711 24.17 -12.75 2.46
CA LEU A 711 23.12 -13.72 2.75
C LEU A 711 21.84 -13.09 3.30
N GLU A 712 21.96 -12.04 4.12
CA GLU A 712 20.80 -11.29 4.64
C GLU A 712 20.06 -10.55 3.52
N PHE A 713 20.77 -10.03 2.51
CA PHE A 713 20.14 -9.40 1.35
C PHE A 713 19.40 -10.41 0.47
N ILE A 714 20.00 -11.57 0.19
CA ILE A 714 19.37 -12.61 -0.63
C ILE A 714 18.11 -13.13 0.06
N VAL A 715 18.17 -13.42 1.36
CA VAL A 715 17.00 -13.85 2.14
C VAL A 715 15.96 -12.73 2.21
N ALA A 716 16.35 -11.47 2.35
CA ALA A 716 15.40 -10.35 2.32
C ALA A 716 14.66 -10.24 0.97
N ILE A 717 15.33 -10.56 -0.15
CA ILE A 717 14.68 -10.66 -1.47
C ILE A 717 13.70 -11.84 -1.49
N GLY A 718 14.12 -13.03 -1.03
CA GLY A 718 13.28 -14.23 -0.98
C GLY A 718 12.05 -14.09 -0.09
N LEU A 719 12.14 -13.28 0.97
CA LEU A 719 11.02 -12.91 1.85
C LEU A 719 10.14 -11.79 1.27
N LYS A 720 10.40 -11.32 0.04
CA LYS A 720 9.73 -10.17 -0.60
C LYS A 720 9.81 -8.88 0.24
N LYS A 721 10.79 -8.81 1.15
CA LYS A 721 11.04 -7.67 2.04
C LYS A 721 11.82 -6.58 1.32
N LEU A 722 12.84 -6.98 0.55
CA LEU A 722 13.61 -6.12 -0.33
C LEU A 722 13.13 -6.30 -1.77
N LYS A 723 12.53 -5.26 -2.35
CA LYS A 723 11.96 -5.33 -3.71
C LYS A 723 12.68 -4.36 -4.64
N LEU A 724 13.12 -4.85 -5.78
CA LEU A 724 13.63 -4.07 -6.91
C LEU A 724 12.68 -4.22 -8.10
N LYS A 725 12.89 -3.46 -9.16
CA LYS A 725 12.26 -3.75 -10.46
C LYS A 725 12.58 -5.19 -10.87
N ILE A 726 11.65 -5.83 -11.58
CA ILE A 726 11.72 -7.26 -11.90
C ILE A 726 13.01 -7.59 -12.66
N GLU A 727 13.39 -6.73 -13.60
CA GLU A 727 14.61 -6.87 -14.42
C GLU A 727 15.87 -6.77 -13.55
N ASP A 728 15.92 -5.77 -12.67
CA ASP A 728 17.05 -5.55 -11.76
C ASP A 728 17.20 -6.71 -10.76
N MET A 729 16.08 -7.22 -10.23
CA MET A 729 16.06 -8.33 -9.28
C MET A 729 16.52 -9.64 -9.93
N LYS A 730 16.09 -9.91 -11.17
CA LYS A 730 16.56 -11.07 -11.95
C LYS A 730 18.06 -11.03 -12.18
N GLU A 731 18.60 -9.86 -12.50
CA GLU A 731 20.04 -9.66 -12.71
C GLU A 731 20.83 -9.95 -11.43
N VAL A 732 20.45 -9.35 -10.31
CA VAL A 732 21.07 -9.58 -9.00
C VAL A 732 21.08 -11.06 -8.61
N LEU A 733 19.93 -11.74 -8.70
CA LEU A 733 19.83 -13.15 -8.32
C LEU A 733 20.60 -14.05 -9.29
N SER A 734 20.65 -13.72 -10.57
CA SER A 734 21.47 -14.47 -11.55
C SER A 734 22.97 -14.33 -11.25
N CYS A 735 23.43 -13.15 -10.85
CA CYS A 735 24.81 -12.95 -10.38
C CYS A 735 25.09 -13.78 -9.11
N ALA A 736 24.19 -13.74 -8.12
CA ALA A 736 24.34 -14.48 -6.87
C ALA A 736 24.37 -16.00 -7.07
N LYS A 737 23.57 -16.53 -8.02
CA LYS A 737 23.58 -17.95 -8.41
C LYS A 737 24.94 -18.42 -8.93
N ASN A 738 25.70 -17.54 -9.57
CA ASN A 738 27.02 -17.86 -10.13
C ASN A 738 28.16 -17.68 -9.10
N CYS A 739 27.85 -17.38 -7.84
CA CYS A 739 28.85 -17.30 -6.79
C CYS A 739 29.47 -18.68 -6.52
N THR A 740 30.77 -18.72 -6.22
CA THR A 740 31.50 -19.95 -5.93
C THR A 740 31.12 -20.59 -4.59
N SER A 741 30.44 -19.85 -3.71
CA SER A 741 29.92 -20.40 -2.45
C SER A 741 28.63 -21.18 -2.69
N GLU A 742 28.65 -22.47 -2.35
CA GLU A 742 27.48 -23.37 -2.43
C GLU A 742 26.28 -22.83 -1.64
N VAL A 743 26.53 -22.22 -0.46
CA VAL A 743 25.48 -21.64 0.39
C VAL A 743 24.82 -20.43 -0.29
N ILE A 744 25.61 -19.49 -0.82
CA ILE A 744 25.09 -18.30 -1.50
C ILE A 744 24.34 -18.70 -2.77
N SER A 745 24.97 -19.54 -3.60
CA SER A 745 24.41 -20.00 -4.87
C SER A 745 23.09 -20.75 -4.66
N GLY A 746 23.04 -21.67 -3.69
CA GLY A 746 21.84 -22.46 -3.39
C GLY A 746 20.67 -21.63 -2.87
N ILE A 747 20.91 -20.68 -1.96
CA ILE A 747 19.85 -19.78 -1.46
C ILE A 747 19.37 -18.84 -2.58
N ALA A 748 20.28 -18.33 -3.41
CA ALA A 748 19.93 -17.49 -4.56
C ALA A 748 19.11 -18.26 -5.60
N GLU A 749 19.45 -19.52 -5.87
CA GLU A 749 18.70 -20.38 -6.79
C GLU A 749 17.30 -20.65 -6.28
N TYR A 750 17.15 -21.07 -5.03
CA TYR A 750 15.82 -21.28 -4.43
C TYR A 750 14.98 -19.99 -4.47
N THR A 751 15.59 -18.86 -4.12
CA THR A 751 14.94 -17.53 -4.17
C THR A 751 14.48 -17.18 -5.58
N PHE A 752 15.30 -17.44 -6.60
CA PHE A 752 14.95 -17.21 -8.00
C PHE A 752 13.75 -18.05 -8.44
N LYS A 753 13.76 -19.37 -8.13
CA LYS A 753 12.66 -20.29 -8.46
C LYS A 753 11.35 -19.88 -7.79
N LYS A 754 11.42 -19.51 -6.50
CA LYS A 754 10.28 -19.06 -5.71
C LYS A 754 9.65 -17.76 -6.22
N LEU A 755 10.42 -16.87 -6.84
CA LEU A 755 9.92 -15.58 -7.32
C LEU A 755 9.50 -15.57 -8.80
N PHE A 756 10.08 -16.43 -9.64
CA PHE A 756 9.89 -16.34 -11.09
C PHE A 756 9.41 -17.62 -11.79
N GLU A 757 9.53 -18.80 -11.16
CA GLU A 757 9.22 -20.09 -11.80
C GLU A 757 7.99 -20.78 -11.20
N THR A 758 7.65 -20.47 -9.96
CA THR A 758 6.38 -20.88 -9.36
C THR A 758 5.27 -19.96 -9.88
N SER A 759 4.10 -20.54 -10.19
CA SER A 759 2.96 -19.91 -10.87
C SER A 759 2.21 -18.87 -10.01
N GLU A 760 2.90 -18.17 -9.11
CA GLU A 760 2.38 -17.01 -8.38
C GLU A 760 2.83 -15.74 -9.09
N PRO A 761 1.93 -15.01 -9.78
CA PRO A 761 2.31 -13.76 -10.43
C PRO A 761 2.69 -12.70 -9.38
N LEU A 762 3.81 -12.02 -9.67
CA LEU A 762 4.39 -10.89 -8.94
C LEU A 762 3.43 -9.72 -8.71
#